data_AF-A0A2V6ZBB9-F1
#
_entry.id   AF-A0A2V6ZBB9-F1
#
_cell.length_a   1.000
_cell.length_b   1.000
_cell.length_c   1.000
_cell.angle_alpha   90.00
_cell.angle_beta   90.00
_cell.angle_gamma   90.00
#
_symmetry.space_group_name_H-M   'P 1'
#
loop_
_entity.id
_entity.type
_entity.pdbx_description
1 polymer ?
#
loop_
_entity_poly.entity_id
_entity_poly.type
_entity_poly.pdbx_seq_one_letter_code
_entity_poly.pdbx_strand_id
1 'polypeptide(L)'
;MDPHGELVPDRRGDRDDARRADDARPGAQGGHRQERVHARAPASRAAQAAQAGCRRSPGGPAALRRGPGRVHRRSLLHAPERLPIAHAPRQPRSAARGPDRPRGRHVRGLRRLRRGRPRRGAVSVLLRGQGDHEPVLVDAVRESSARGRHSPARDRRDVTDAPLLSLLVPAVGGQGGGVLLDWIVDAALIDGYPVHGTSIPGVAQRTGSTTYYVELSGERNQSVDGTPIFSLYPVPGALDVLLAPEFLEVGRSIELGFPSPGRTTIIASTHRLYSIHEKIVTGRGIYPIEKLQAAARAFSKRLIAFDALALAREHGTEANAVLLGALAGSGVLPLSAEAFREAIRTKAVQVEANLRGFEAGFAVAAGPAAGAGEGSRGFGTPLAPDPSRATPAGPAVTATSPDIERIVVGFPEGLGAIVREAVARLVDYQDRAYAERYLERLRPFVQGGDLELGRIVARHLAVWMTYEDAVRVAQLKTRASRFERIRRDKAVGAGELVVTDFLKPDLDELYGVLPYRLVAPFARWAERRWPNGRPTIGQHVKTTTVSGFLRVWMLTWLRPLRPISYRAREEHARIDRWLSAVTRCATWDNALACEVGRAAQLVKGYGDVRRRMVGHFDRLLEAVMRAAQHDAATGGKFETSRSLAARYRTLVLQGPESEAAAAALATEGLARS
;
A
#
# COMPACT_ATOMS: atom_id res chain seq x y z
N MET A 1 7.25 -0.67 -69.07
CA MET A 1 5.92 -0.09 -68.79
C MET A 1 5.99 0.85 -67.59
N ASP A 2 6.39 2.12 -67.73
CA ASP A 2 7.23 2.71 -68.78
C ASP A 2 7.97 3.96 -68.29
N PRO A 3 9.09 4.35 -68.93
CA PRO A 3 10.01 5.37 -68.42
C PRO A 3 9.95 6.70 -69.20
N HIS A 4 10.21 7.81 -68.51
CA HIS A 4 10.75 9.06 -69.06
C HIS A 4 11.58 9.74 -67.95
N GLY A 5 12.67 10.47 -68.22
CA GLY A 5 13.37 10.72 -69.49
C GLY A 5 14.76 11.33 -69.22
N GLU A 6 15.63 11.36 -70.22
CA GLU A 6 17.06 11.74 -70.09
C GLU A 6 17.31 13.26 -70.30
N LEU A 7 18.62 13.62 -70.32
CA LEU A 7 19.29 14.85 -70.81
C LEU A 7 19.77 15.82 -69.69
N VAL A 8 21.08 16.05 -69.37
CA VAL A 8 22.40 15.95 -70.06
C VAL A 8 22.67 17.15 -71.01
N PRO A 9 23.88 17.81 -71.09
CA PRO A 9 25.16 17.73 -70.32
C PRO A 9 25.76 19.11 -69.91
N ASP A 10 27.10 19.14 -69.72
CA ASP A 10 28.06 20.23 -70.08
C ASP A 10 28.35 21.36 -69.05
N ARG A 11 29.58 21.89 -68.92
CA ARG A 11 30.92 21.58 -69.52
C ARG A 11 32.07 22.23 -68.70
N ARG A 12 33.27 21.60 -68.66
CA ARG A 12 34.66 22.14 -68.34
C ARG A 12 34.79 23.14 -67.15
N GLY A 13 35.64 22.94 -66.15
CA GLY A 13 37.09 22.71 -66.22
C GLY A 13 37.84 23.98 -65.79
N ASP A 14 39.06 23.98 -65.25
CA ASP A 14 40.01 22.88 -65.00
C ASP A 14 41.01 23.29 -63.87
N ARG A 15 42.18 22.62 -63.82
CA ARG A 15 43.51 22.93 -63.23
C ARG A 15 43.90 24.39 -62.91
N ASP A 16 44.89 24.67 -62.04
CA ASP A 16 45.78 23.89 -61.14
C ASP A 16 46.37 24.90 -60.12
N ASP A 17 46.80 24.49 -58.91
CA ASP A 17 48.07 24.99 -58.32
C ASP A 17 48.66 24.15 -57.15
N ALA A 18 49.90 24.45 -56.78
CA ALA A 18 50.90 23.49 -56.26
C ALA A 18 50.98 23.23 -54.73
N ARG A 19 51.69 22.12 -54.41
CA ARG A 19 51.97 21.54 -53.08
C ARG A 19 53.18 22.16 -52.36
N ARG A 20 53.32 21.87 -51.06
CA ARG A 20 54.59 21.53 -50.33
C ARG A 20 54.22 20.71 -49.07
N ALA A 21 54.69 19.45 -48.95
CA ALA A 21 55.95 18.98 -48.35
C ALA A 21 55.80 18.71 -46.82
N ASP A 22 55.83 17.48 -46.28
CA ASP A 22 56.95 16.49 -46.16
C ASP A 22 57.85 16.80 -44.92
N ASP A 23 58.29 15.88 -44.03
CA ASP A 23 58.10 14.41 -43.88
C ASP A 23 58.51 13.93 -42.44
N ALA A 24 58.51 12.60 -42.19
CA ALA A 24 59.39 11.81 -41.30
C ALA A 24 58.95 11.36 -39.87
N ARG A 25 59.43 10.14 -39.54
CA ARG A 25 59.55 9.44 -38.23
C ARG A 25 61.04 9.00 -38.10
N PRO A 26 61.51 8.04 -37.26
CA PRO A 26 61.04 7.38 -36.02
C PRO A 26 62.12 7.41 -34.89
N GLY A 27 62.09 6.53 -33.87
CA GLY A 27 63.27 6.27 -33.00
C GLY A 27 62.99 5.68 -31.61
N ALA A 28 63.95 4.98 -30.99
CA ALA A 28 63.77 4.22 -29.74
C ALA A 28 64.98 4.27 -28.76
N GLN A 29 64.75 3.80 -27.52
CA GLN A 29 65.71 3.33 -26.48
C GLN A 29 66.75 4.29 -25.84
N GLY A 30 66.56 4.55 -24.52
CA GLY A 30 67.56 4.31 -23.45
C GLY A 30 68.73 5.29 -23.19
N GLY A 31 69.10 5.50 -21.90
CA GLY A 31 70.44 6.01 -21.53
C GLY A 31 70.56 6.95 -20.30
N HIS A 32 71.03 6.41 -19.16
CA HIS A 32 71.83 7.01 -18.05
C HIS A 32 72.38 8.47 -18.18
N ARG A 33 72.59 9.33 -17.16
CA ARG A 33 72.69 9.30 -15.67
C ARG A 33 73.39 10.62 -15.24
N GLN A 34 73.46 10.90 -13.92
CA GLN A 34 74.16 12.01 -13.22
C GLN A 34 73.36 13.32 -13.10
N GLU A 35 73.39 14.11 -12.03
CA GLU A 35 73.73 14.00 -10.57
C GLU A 35 73.12 15.27 -9.88
N ARG A 36 73.05 15.58 -8.56
CA ARG A 36 73.52 15.12 -7.22
C ARG A 36 72.59 15.82 -6.15
N VAL A 37 72.58 15.64 -4.81
CA VAL A 37 73.17 14.71 -3.81
C VAL A 37 72.36 14.81 -2.49
N HIS A 38 72.30 13.74 -1.66
CA HIS A 38 71.93 13.68 -0.20
C HIS A 38 70.58 14.31 0.29
N ALA A 39 69.87 13.81 1.32
CA ALA A 39 70.03 12.72 2.32
C ALA A 39 68.61 12.26 2.79
N ARG A 40 68.36 11.29 3.68
CA ARG A 40 69.15 10.24 4.39
C ARG A 40 68.17 9.12 4.83
N ALA A 41 68.68 8.00 5.33
CA ALA A 41 67.93 7.01 6.13
C ALA A 41 68.82 6.47 7.28
N PRO A 42 68.25 5.74 8.27
CA PRO A 42 68.70 4.35 8.47
C PRO A 42 67.56 3.37 8.82
N ALA A 43 67.88 2.06 8.88
CA ALA A 43 66.96 0.95 9.16
C ALA A 43 67.62 -0.16 10.01
N SER A 44 66.97 -1.34 10.08
CA SER A 44 67.26 -2.53 10.92
C SER A 44 66.67 -2.49 12.34
N ARG A 45 66.28 -3.61 12.98
CA ARG A 45 66.49 -5.06 12.74
C ARG A 45 65.12 -5.78 12.61
N ALA A 46 64.88 -6.93 11.96
CA ALA A 46 65.55 -8.25 11.93
C ALA A 46 65.60 -8.94 13.32
N ALA A 47 65.25 -10.21 13.54
CA ALA A 47 64.59 -11.26 12.73
C ALA A 47 63.57 -12.02 13.65
N GLN A 48 63.12 -13.28 13.53
CA GLN A 48 63.43 -14.45 12.68
C GLN A 48 62.17 -15.37 12.59
N ALA A 49 62.27 -16.70 12.42
CA ALA A 49 61.10 -17.58 12.19
C ALA A 49 61.08 -18.92 12.96
N ALA A 50 59.84 -19.37 13.25
CA ALA A 50 59.31 -20.74 13.36
C ALA A 50 60.13 -21.90 13.99
N GLN A 51 59.50 -22.59 14.96
CA GLN A 51 59.55 -24.07 15.08
C GLN A 51 58.38 -24.61 15.92
N ALA A 52 58.04 -25.89 15.76
CA ALA A 52 57.00 -26.59 16.53
C ALA A 52 57.49 -28.02 16.90
N GLY A 53 57.29 -28.46 18.16
CA GLY A 53 57.94 -29.68 18.66
C GLY A 53 57.48 -30.19 20.03
N CYS A 54 56.26 -30.72 20.07
CA CYS A 54 55.66 -31.63 21.08
C CYS A 54 56.58 -32.30 22.15
N ARG A 55 56.19 -32.27 23.45
CA ARG A 55 55.83 -33.49 24.25
C ARG A 55 55.42 -33.29 25.73
N ARG A 56 54.51 -34.18 26.17
CA ARG A 56 54.28 -34.76 27.53
C ARG A 56 53.67 -33.93 28.68
N SER A 57 52.43 -34.31 29.02
CA SER A 57 51.78 -34.34 30.36
C SER A 57 52.48 -35.36 31.32
N PRO A 58 52.07 -35.60 32.61
CA PRO A 58 50.75 -35.37 33.22
C PRO A 58 50.71 -34.78 34.65
N GLY A 59 49.49 -34.45 35.11
CA GLY A 59 49.19 -34.11 36.51
C GLY A 59 47.90 -33.31 36.67
N GLY A 60 46.94 -33.81 37.45
CA GLY A 60 45.74 -33.10 37.90
C GLY A 60 45.35 -33.59 39.31
N PRO A 61 44.13 -33.32 39.83
CA PRO A 61 43.03 -32.54 39.26
C PRO A 61 42.37 -31.54 40.28
N ALA A 62 41.18 -31.05 39.92
CA ALA A 62 40.08 -30.65 40.82
C ALA A 62 40.11 -29.29 41.60
N ALA A 63 39.29 -28.37 41.08
CA ALA A 63 38.09 -27.83 41.73
C ALA A 63 38.13 -26.69 42.80
N LEU A 64 37.48 -25.59 42.39
CA LEU A 64 36.43 -24.83 43.12
C LEU A 64 36.74 -23.80 44.23
N ARG A 65 36.06 -22.64 44.04
CA ARG A 65 35.42 -21.70 45.02
C ARG A 65 36.16 -20.44 45.53
N ARG A 66 35.50 -19.31 45.22
CA ARG A 66 35.25 -18.09 46.05
C ARG A 66 36.41 -17.11 46.28
N GLY A 67 36.16 -15.83 46.03
CA GLY A 67 36.89 -14.69 46.62
C GLY A 67 36.33 -14.31 48.00
N PRO A 68 36.83 -13.23 48.63
CA PRO A 68 36.06 -11.97 48.59
C PRO A 68 36.90 -10.67 48.62
N GLY A 69 36.23 -9.50 48.50
CA GLY A 69 36.81 -8.18 48.79
C GLY A 69 35.86 -7.02 48.44
N ARG A 70 35.70 -6.03 49.34
CA ARG A 70 35.01 -4.74 49.12
C ARG A 70 36.01 -3.59 49.40
N VAL A 71 35.76 -2.31 49.12
CA VAL A 71 34.98 -1.38 49.98
C VAL A 71 34.85 0.03 49.33
N HIS A 72 33.62 0.59 49.32
CA HIS A 72 33.22 2.02 49.11
C HIS A 72 33.61 2.74 47.79
N ARG A 73 32.97 3.86 47.36
CA ARG A 73 31.91 4.74 47.92
C ARG A 73 30.61 4.79 47.06
N ARG A 74 29.58 5.49 47.57
CA ARG A 74 28.27 5.83 46.96
C ARG A 74 28.37 7.07 46.02
N SER A 75 27.39 7.45 45.18
CA SER A 75 25.93 7.46 45.40
C SER A 75 25.06 7.16 44.16
N LEU A 76 23.73 7.28 44.31
CA LEU A 76 22.66 6.72 43.47
C LEU A 76 21.79 7.80 42.80
N LEU A 77 21.17 7.45 41.67
CA LEU A 77 19.73 7.65 41.42
C LEU A 77 19.23 6.65 40.34
N HIS A 78 17.91 6.43 40.27
CA HIS A 78 17.31 5.23 39.65
C HIS A 78 16.87 5.41 38.19
N ALA A 79 16.89 4.31 37.43
CA ALA A 79 16.17 4.15 36.18
C ALA A 79 14.79 3.49 36.42
N PRO A 80 13.73 3.85 35.66
CA PRO A 80 12.41 3.23 35.78
C PRO A 80 12.33 1.88 35.05
N GLU A 81 11.75 0.88 35.71
CA GLU A 81 11.51 -0.44 35.14
C GLU A 81 10.39 -0.42 34.08
N ARG A 82 10.49 -1.28 33.06
CA ARG A 82 9.43 -1.48 32.05
C ARG A 82 8.62 -2.74 32.36
N LEU A 83 7.35 -2.57 32.76
CA LEU A 83 6.41 -3.67 32.92
C LEU A 83 6.00 -4.28 31.56
N PRO A 84 5.95 -5.61 31.42
CA PRO A 84 5.48 -6.27 30.21
C PRO A 84 3.94 -6.31 30.14
N ILE A 85 3.35 -5.66 29.14
CA ILE A 85 1.90 -5.75 28.88
C ILE A 85 1.62 -6.97 28.00
N ALA A 86 0.86 -7.93 28.54
CA ALA A 86 0.41 -9.11 27.80
C ALA A 86 -1.01 -8.90 27.25
N HIS A 87 -1.18 -9.05 25.94
CA HIS A 87 -2.49 -9.13 25.30
C HIS A 87 -2.74 -10.54 24.76
N ALA A 88 -3.69 -11.25 25.38
CA ALA A 88 -4.31 -12.46 24.84
C ALA A 88 -5.82 -12.19 24.65
N PRO A 89 -6.42 -12.54 23.50
CA PRO A 89 -7.84 -12.27 23.24
C PRO A 89 -8.73 -13.17 24.11
N ARG A 90 -9.75 -12.57 24.75
CA ARG A 90 -10.78 -13.31 25.49
C ARG A 90 -11.81 -13.88 24.51
N GLN A 91 -12.09 -15.17 24.62
CA GLN A 91 -13.29 -15.78 24.05
C GLN A 91 -14.52 -15.43 24.92
N PRO A 92 -15.69 -15.11 24.33
CA PRO A 92 -16.93 -15.07 25.08
C PRO A 92 -17.37 -16.49 25.44
N ARG A 93 -17.76 -16.72 26.71
CA ARG A 93 -18.47 -17.93 27.13
C ARG A 93 -19.94 -17.61 27.35
N SER A 94 -20.81 -18.50 26.88
CA SER A 94 -22.27 -18.40 27.04
C SER A 94 -22.69 -18.55 28.50
N ALA A 95 -23.71 -17.78 28.89
CA ALA A 95 -24.33 -17.90 30.21
C ALA A 95 -25.37 -19.04 30.21
N ALA A 96 -25.36 -19.85 31.26
CA ALA A 96 -26.37 -20.88 31.53
C ALA A 96 -26.98 -20.68 32.93
N ARG A 97 -28.21 -21.16 33.11
CA ARG A 97 -29.09 -20.85 34.26
C ARG A 97 -28.61 -21.46 35.58
N GLY A 98 -28.84 -20.75 36.69
CA GLY A 98 -28.70 -21.23 38.08
C GLY A 98 -29.37 -20.23 39.05
N PRO A 99 -30.25 -20.66 39.99
CA PRO A 99 -31.17 -19.73 40.68
C PRO A 99 -30.84 -19.43 42.17
N ASP A 100 -31.63 -18.47 42.68
CA ASP A 100 -32.12 -18.29 44.05
C ASP A 100 -31.19 -17.99 45.26
N ARG A 101 -31.31 -16.72 45.69
CA ARG A 101 -31.62 -16.27 47.07
C ARG A 101 -30.53 -16.33 48.17
N PRO A 102 -30.71 -15.60 49.30
CA PRO A 102 -29.58 -14.88 49.91
C PRO A 102 -29.43 -15.06 51.43
N ARG A 103 -28.33 -14.52 51.99
CA ARG A 103 -28.23 -13.71 53.23
C ARG A 103 -26.76 -13.51 53.61
N GLY A 104 -26.50 -12.67 54.63
CA GLY A 104 -25.32 -12.86 55.49
C GLY A 104 -24.30 -11.72 55.49
N ARG A 105 -24.50 -10.76 56.40
CA ARG A 105 -23.49 -9.79 56.83
C ARG A 105 -22.17 -10.48 57.23
N HIS A 106 -21.03 -9.79 57.06
CA HIS A 106 -20.27 -9.27 58.21
C HIS A 106 -19.30 -8.15 57.79
N VAL A 107 -19.13 -7.16 58.67
CA VAL A 107 -18.24 -5.99 58.50
C VAL A 107 -17.37 -5.85 59.76
N ARG A 108 -16.06 -5.60 59.62
CA ARG A 108 -15.15 -5.14 60.69
C ARG A 108 -13.89 -4.49 60.11
N GLY A 109 -13.30 -3.52 60.83
CA GLY A 109 -12.15 -2.68 60.41
C GLY A 109 -12.62 -1.39 59.71
N LEU A 110 -12.82 -0.24 60.38
CA LEU A 110 -11.86 0.68 61.02
C LEU A 110 -10.90 1.35 60.00
N ARG A 111 -10.76 2.68 59.93
CA ARG A 111 -11.43 3.79 60.65
C ARG A 111 -11.47 5.07 59.78
N ARG A 112 -12.21 6.10 60.20
CA ARG A 112 -12.48 7.34 59.42
C ARG A 112 -11.34 8.37 59.48
N LEU A 113 -11.25 9.21 58.44
CA LEU A 113 -10.82 10.61 58.56
C LEU A 113 -11.84 11.58 57.91
N ARG A 114 -11.71 12.88 58.19
CA ARG A 114 -12.76 13.91 58.11
C ARG A 114 -13.34 14.20 56.71
N ARG A 115 -14.64 14.55 56.68
CA ARG A 115 -15.30 15.24 55.55
C ARG A 115 -15.05 16.76 55.60
N GLY A 116 -14.81 17.37 54.43
CA GLY A 116 -15.18 18.77 54.16
C GLY A 116 -16.63 18.89 53.67
N ARG A 117 -17.20 20.11 53.63
CA ARG A 117 -18.58 20.36 53.17
C ARG A 117 -18.66 20.54 51.64
N PRO A 118 -19.83 20.25 51.01
CA PRO A 118 -19.99 20.33 49.57
C PRO A 118 -20.27 21.76 49.06
N ARG A 119 -19.95 22.01 47.79
CA ARG A 119 -20.62 23.01 46.95
C ARG A 119 -21.24 22.32 45.74
N ARG A 120 -22.36 22.85 45.24
CA ARG A 120 -23.13 22.28 44.13
C ARG A 120 -22.44 22.56 42.79
N GLY A 121 -22.42 21.54 41.92
CA GLY A 121 -22.00 21.62 40.53
C GLY A 121 -22.19 20.26 39.90
N ALA A 122 -23.13 20.13 38.95
CA ALA A 122 -23.41 18.85 38.30
C ALA A 122 -22.34 18.59 37.22
N VAL A 123 -21.55 17.53 37.39
CA VAL A 123 -20.63 17.06 36.35
C VAL A 123 -21.39 16.08 35.46
N SER A 124 -21.77 16.53 34.27
CA SER A 124 -22.52 15.73 33.29
C SER A 124 -21.62 14.67 32.64
N VAL A 125 -21.39 13.55 33.33
CA VAL A 125 -20.67 12.39 32.78
C VAL A 125 -21.59 11.63 31.83
N LEU A 126 -21.54 11.97 30.54
CA LEU A 126 -22.40 11.38 29.51
C LEU A 126 -21.84 10.03 29.04
N LEU A 127 -22.20 8.96 29.77
CA LEU A 127 -21.91 7.58 29.39
C LEU A 127 -22.83 7.15 28.23
N ARG A 128 -22.25 6.86 27.06
CA ARG A 128 -22.97 6.22 25.94
C ARG A 128 -23.30 4.76 26.30
N GLY A 129 -24.59 4.46 26.44
CA GLY A 129 -25.09 3.09 26.43
C GLY A 129 -25.27 2.55 25.00
N GLN A 130 -25.36 1.23 24.85
CA GLN A 130 -25.82 0.61 23.61
C GLN A 130 -27.35 0.70 23.50
N GLY A 131 -27.85 1.06 22.32
CA GLY A 131 -29.27 1.08 21.98
C GLY A 131 -29.45 1.56 20.54
N ASP A 132 -30.14 0.77 19.72
CA ASP A 132 -30.31 1.03 18.30
C ASP A 132 -31.39 2.09 18.05
N HIS A 133 -31.00 3.21 17.42
CA HIS A 133 -31.93 4.20 16.86
C HIS A 133 -31.40 4.76 15.54
N GLU A 134 -32.27 4.80 14.54
CA GLU A 134 -32.00 5.43 13.24
C GLU A 134 -31.89 6.97 13.39
N PRO A 135 -31.02 7.63 12.62
CA PRO A 135 -30.92 9.09 12.65
C PRO A 135 -32.10 9.72 11.89
N VAL A 136 -33.09 10.20 12.64
CA VAL A 136 -34.15 11.07 12.11
C VAL A 136 -33.51 12.37 11.59
N LEU A 137 -33.90 12.82 10.40
CA LEU A 137 -33.49 14.12 9.86
C LEU A 137 -33.93 15.24 10.80
N VAL A 138 -33.02 16.19 11.08
CA VAL A 138 -33.34 17.44 11.77
C VAL A 138 -33.39 18.55 10.71
N ASP A 139 -34.58 19.06 10.44
CA ASP A 139 -34.80 20.11 9.43
C ASP A 139 -34.09 21.41 9.80
N ALA A 140 -33.37 21.97 8.83
CA ALA A 140 -32.50 23.13 9.01
C ALA A 140 -33.20 24.47 8.72
N VAL A 141 -34.32 24.78 9.39
CA VAL A 141 -34.81 26.17 9.55
C VAL A 141 -35.41 26.37 10.94
N ARG A 142 -34.77 27.18 11.79
CA ARG A 142 -35.42 27.86 12.90
C ARG A 142 -34.63 29.08 13.36
N GLU A 143 -35.22 30.26 13.24
CA GLU A 143 -34.62 31.51 13.71
C GLU A 143 -34.62 31.60 15.24
N SER A 144 -33.57 32.21 15.82
CA SER A 144 -33.37 32.31 17.27
C SER A 144 -33.94 33.61 17.84
N SER A 145 -35.22 33.64 18.17
CA SER A 145 -35.89 34.79 18.80
C SER A 145 -35.77 34.78 20.34
N ALA A 146 -34.55 34.93 20.86
CA ALA A 146 -34.28 34.89 22.30
C ALA A 146 -33.60 36.17 22.83
N ARG A 147 -34.39 37.21 23.16
CA ARG A 147 -33.90 38.44 23.84
C ARG A 147 -33.59 38.20 25.34
N GLY A 148 -32.54 37.44 25.63
CA GLY A 148 -32.02 37.26 26.98
C GLY A 148 -31.19 38.46 27.45
N ARG A 149 -31.52 39.05 28.61
CA ARG A 149 -30.74 40.14 29.21
C ARG A 149 -29.46 39.61 29.89
N HIS A 150 -28.39 39.47 29.12
CA HIS A 150 -27.04 39.36 29.70
C HIS A 150 -26.46 40.76 29.95
N SER A 151 -25.80 40.95 31.10
CA SER A 151 -24.96 42.13 31.32
C SER A 151 -23.84 42.17 30.25
N PRO A 152 -23.42 43.36 29.79
CA PRO A 152 -22.30 43.46 28.86
C PRO A 152 -21.07 42.76 29.45
N ALA A 153 -20.39 41.96 28.62
CA ALA A 153 -19.14 41.34 29.00
C ALA A 153 -18.12 42.43 29.36
N ARG A 154 -17.26 42.18 30.36
CA ARG A 154 -16.13 43.07 30.62
C ARG A 154 -15.23 43.10 29.39
N ASP A 155 -14.97 44.31 28.94
CA ASP A 155 -14.02 44.74 27.91
C ASP A 155 -12.72 43.91 27.97
N ARG A 156 -12.61 42.90 27.08
CA ARG A 156 -11.43 42.03 26.93
C ARG A 156 -10.52 42.66 25.88
N ARG A 157 -9.65 43.56 26.32
CA ARG A 157 -8.82 44.41 25.43
C ARG A 157 -7.75 43.66 24.65
N ASP A 158 -7.48 42.41 25.02
CA ASP A 158 -6.31 41.65 24.58
C ASP A 158 -6.69 40.47 23.66
N VAL A 159 -7.81 40.59 22.94
CA VAL A 159 -8.17 39.70 21.81
C VAL A 159 -8.33 40.57 20.57
N THR A 160 -7.33 40.57 19.70
CA THR A 160 -7.40 41.23 18.39
C THR A 160 -8.28 40.41 17.45
N ASP A 161 -9.34 41.03 16.90
CA ASP A 161 -10.18 40.47 15.83
C ASP A 161 -9.45 40.41 14.46
N ALA A 162 -8.11 40.32 14.47
CA ALA A 162 -7.31 40.19 13.26
C ALA A 162 -7.65 38.87 12.55
N PRO A 163 -7.95 38.87 11.24
CA PRO A 163 -8.47 37.69 10.55
C PRO A 163 -7.37 36.62 10.41
N LEU A 164 -7.39 35.62 11.30
CA LEU A 164 -6.53 34.44 11.21
C LEU A 164 -7.01 33.49 10.11
N LEU A 165 -6.09 33.09 9.24
CA LEU A 165 -6.29 32.07 8.20
C LEU A 165 -5.65 30.76 8.63
N SER A 166 -6.42 29.67 8.53
CA SER A 166 -6.08 28.35 9.02
C SER A 166 -5.86 27.35 7.88
N LEU A 167 -4.70 26.68 7.87
CA LEU A 167 -4.30 25.73 6.84
C LEU A 167 -3.90 24.39 7.45
N LEU A 168 -4.42 23.31 6.87
CA LEU A 168 -4.17 21.93 7.32
C LEU A 168 -3.53 21.12 6.19
N VAL A 169 -2.38 20.50 6.48
CA VAL A 169 -1.72 19.51 5.61
C VAL A 169 -1.80 18.13 6.28
N PRO A 170 -2.84 17.32 6.04
CA PRO A 170 -2.89 15.94 6.47
C PRO A 170 -2.08 15.08 5.51
N ALA A 171 -1.00 14.45 5.97
CA ALA A 171 -0.07 13.73 5.09
C ALA A 171 0.31 12.35 5.63
N VAL A 172 0.30 11.35 4.76
CA VAL A 172 0.86 10.02 5.08
C VAL A 172 2.36 10.15 5.34
N GLY A 173 2.85 9.54 6.42
CA GLY A 173 4.26 9.62 6.82
C GLY A 173 5.23 9.23 5.69
N GLY A 174 6.07 10.18 5.26
CA GLY A 174 6.97 10.03 4.11
C GLY A 174 6.49 10.73 2.82
N GLN A 175 5.34 11.43 2.82
CA GLN A 175 4.92 12.28 1.71
C GLN A 175 5.51 13.71 1.75
N GLY A 176 6.26 14.08 2.79
CA GLY A 176 6.94 15.37 2.84
C GLY A 176 6.06 16.56 3.23
N GLY A 177 4.92 16.34 3.90
CA GLY A 177 4.08 17.42 4.44
C GLY A 177 4.80 18.40 5.38
N GLY A 178 5.92 17.99 5.99
CA GLY A 178 6.81 18.90 6.73
C GLY A 178 7.57 19.87 5.84
N VAL A 179 7.91 19.48 4.60
CA VAL A 179 8.52 20.38 3.61
C VAL A 179 7.49 21.40 3.12
N LEU A 180 6.22 20.97 2.96
CA LEU A 180 5.11 21.90 2.73
C LEU A 180 4.91 22.87 3.90
N LEU A 181 4.91 22.38 5.15
CA LEU A 181 4.83 23.23 6.35
C LEU A 181 5.94 24.29 6.35
N ASP A 182 7.19 23.84 6.21
CA ASP A 182 8.36 24.71 6.23
C ASP A 182 8.32 25.76 5.10
N TRP A 183 7.95 25.38 3.87
CA TRP A 183 7.84 26.34 2.77
C TRP A 183 6.69 27.35 2.94
N ILE A 184 5.57 26.95 3.54
CA ILE A 184 4.44 27.86 3.79
C ILE A 184 4.78 28.85 4.91
N VAL A 185 5.46 28.39 5.96
CA VAL A 185 5.94 29.24 7.06
C VAL A 185 7.03 30.20 6.57
N ASP A 186 8.05 29.71 5.85
CA ASP A 186 9.09 30.55 5.26
C ASP A 186 8.48 31.61 4.32
N ALA A 187 7.55 31.23 3.43
CA ALA A 187 6.91 32.18 2.51
C ALA A 187 6.11 33.26 3.26
N ALA A 188 5.38 32.90 4.33
CA ALA A 188 4.67 33.88 5.15
C ALA A 188 5.63 34.85 5.87
N LEU A 189 6.76 34.36 6.39
CA LEU A 189 7.79 35.19 7.01
C LEU A 189 8.49 36.12 6.00
N ILE A 190 8.79 35.63 4.80
CA ILE A 190 9.39 36.42 3.70
C ILE A 190 8.47 37.55 3.26
N ASP A 191 7.15 37.31 3.20
CA ASP A 191 6.16 38.33 2.88
C ASP A 191 5.77 39.22 4.09
N GLY A 192 6.31 38.96 5.29
CA GLY A 192 6.10 39.78 6.49
C GLY A 192 4.78 39.53 7.25
N TYR A 193 4.18 38.35 7.11
CA TYR A 193 3.02 37.95 7.91
C TYR A 193 3.43 37.19 9.19
N PRO A 194 2.90 37.57 10.36
CA PRO A 194 2.93 36.71 11.55
C PRO A 194 2.31 35.35 11.23
N VAL A 195 3.04 34.28 11.53
CA VAL A 195 2.67 32.88 11.21
C VAL A 195 3.14 31.94 12.31
N HIS A 196 2.39 30.87 12.56
CA HIS A 196 2.80 29.77 13.42
C HIS A 196 2.55 28.42 12.76
N GLY A 197 3.51 27.50 12.89
CA GLY A 197 3.46 26.15 12.35
C GLY A 197 3.56 25.09 13.45
N THR A 198 2.58 24.20 13.53
CA THR A 198 2.58 23.03 14.42
C THR A 198 2.64 21.74 13.61
N SER A 199 3.42 20.75 14.08
CA SER A 199 3.41 19.39 13.51
C SER A 199 3.08 18.34 14.58
N ILE A 200 2.14 17.45 14.26
CA ILE A 200 1.66 16.38 15.15
C ILE A 200 1.97 15.04 14.45
N PRO A 201 3.05 14.33 14.85
CA PRO A 201 3.45 13.09 14.21
C PRO A 201 2.42 11.97 14.45
N GLY A 202 2.00 11.31 13.37
CA GLY A 202 1.09 10.17 13.46
C GLY A 202 1.70 8.99 14.23
N VAL A 203 1.08 8.60 15.35
CA VAL A 203 1.59 7.54 16.25
C VAL A 203 1.68 6.14 15.63
N ALA A 204 1.04 5.92 14.48
CA ALA A 204 0.99 4.62 13.81
C ALA A 204 1.98 4.55 12.63
N GLN A 205 3.04 3.76 12.78
CA GLN A 205 4.01 3.49 11.70
C GLN A 205 3.31 2.92 10.47
N ARG A 206 3.22 3.73 9.40
CA ARG A 206 2.67 3.39 8.08
C ARG A 206 1.14 3.19 8.00
N THR A 207 0.38 3.90 8.84
CA THR A 207 -1.04 4.22 8.58
C THR A 207 -1.51 5.53 9.21
N GLY A 208 -0.78 6.08 10.19
CA GLY A 208 -1.11 7.37 10.78
C GLY A 208 -0.95 8.50 9.77
N SER A 209 -1.97 9.35 9.66
CA SER A 209 -1.79 10.70 9.15
C SER A 209 -0.87 11.46 10.11
N THR A 210 0.12 12.15 9.57
CA THR A 210 0.83 13.20 10.28
C THR A 210 0.15 14.52 9.91
N THR A 211 -0.29 15.25 10.93
CA THR A 211 -0.99 16.51 10.75
C THR A 211 0.00 17.65 10.87
N TYR A 212 0.14 18.46 9.83
CA TYR A 212 0.79 19.76 9.92
C TYR A 212 -0.28 20.84 9.86
N TYR A 213 -0.20 21.81 10.76
CA TYR A 213 -1.17 22.90 10.91
C TYR A 213 -0.44 24.24 10.86
N VAL A 214 -0.99 25.19 10.12
CA VAL A 214 -0.50 26.57 10.02
C VAL A 214 -1.64 27.51 10.35
N GLU A 215 -1.36 28.52 11.15
CA GLU A 215 -2.14 29.75 11.18
C GLU A 215 -1.26 30.93 10.79
N LEU A 216 -1.82 31.86 10.02
CA LEU A 216 -1.20 33.14 9.69
C LEU A 216 -2.20 34.28 9.92
N SER A 217 -1.68 35.46 10.25
CA SER A 217 -2.48 36.68 10.22
C SER A 217 -2.82 37.08 8.78
N GLY A 218 -3.99 37.67 8.57
CA GLY A 218 -4.33 38.38 7.33
C GLY A 218 -3.62 39.74 7.18
N GLU A 219 -2.89 40.19 8.20
CA GLU A 219 -2.20 41.48 8.24
C GLU A 219 -0.67 41.32 8.38
N ARG A 220 0.10 42.19 7.71
CA ARG A 220 1.58 42.21 7.78
C ARG A 220 2.07 43.02 8.97
N ASN A 221 3.22 42.65 9.53
CA ASN A 221 4.01 43.45 10.49
C ASN A 221 3.22 44.10 11.64
N GLN A 222 2.48 43.30 12.41
CA GLN A 222 1.88 43.77 13.67
C GLN A 222 2.96 44.11 14.71
N SER A 223 2.66 45.05 15.62
CA SER A 223 3.57 45.44 16.70
C SER A 223 3.76 44.32 17.72
N VAL A 224 4.82 44.39 18.53
CA VAL A 224 5.13 43.36 19.55
C VAL A 224 3.94 43.13 20.48
N ASP A 225 3.31 44.21 20.96
CA ASP A 225 2.12 44.18 21.82
C ASP A 225 0.82 43.73 21.11
N GLY A 226 0.83 43.61 19.78
CA GLY A 226 -0.30 43.15 18.96
C GLY A 226 -0.19 41.70 18.48
N THR A 227 0.93 41.02 18.72
CA THR A 227 1.23 39.67 18.19
C THR A 227 0.09 38.68 18.46
N PRO A 228 -0.52 38.06 17.43
CA PRO A 228 -1.74 37.28 17.61
C PRO A 228 -1.47 35.92 18.24
N ILE A 229 -2.42 35.45 19.06
CA ILE A 229 -2.32 34.15 19.75
C ILE A 229 -2.86 33.05 18.83
N PHE A 230 -1.95 32.33 18.19
CA PHE A 230 -2.28 31.20 17.30
C PHE A 230 -2.73 29.95 18.06
N SER A 231 -3.64 29.19 17.45
CA SER A 231 -3.97 27.82 17.87
C SER A 231 -2.89 26.83 17.46
N LEU A 232 -2.72 25.78 18.27
CA LEU A 232 -1.88 24.62 17.94
C LEU A 232 -2.67 23.51 17.21
N TYR A 233 -3.98 23.68 17.02
CA TYR A 233 -4.89 22.67 16.48
C TYR A 233 -5.97 23.28 15.56
N PRO A 234 -6.33 22.61 14.44
CA PRO A 234 -7.46 23.01 13.60
C PRO A 234 -8.78 22.94 14.34
N VAL A 235 -9.60 23.99 14.20
CA VAL A 235 -10.96 24.04 14.74
C VAL A 235 -11.94 23.42 13.73
N PRO A 236 -12.74 22.39 14.10
CA PRO A 236 -13.74 21.79 13.21
C PRO A 236 -14.71 22.81 12.61
N GLY A 237 -14.98 22.67 11.31
CA GLY A 237 -15.82 23.56 10.51
C GLY A 237 -15.24 24.94 10.17
N ALA A 238 -14.15 25.34 10.83
CA ALA A 238 -13.56 26.68 10.70
C ALA A 238 -12.29 26.74 9.83
N LEU A 239 -11.92 25.64 9.15
CA LEU A 239 -10.71 25.56 8.34
C LEU A 239 -10.81 26.41 7.05
N ASP A 240 -9.79 27.19 6.72
CA ASP A 240 -9.73 27.96 5.46
C ASP A 240 -9.15 27.15 4.30
N VAL A 241 -8.08 26.40 4.55
CA VAL A 241 -7.37 25.63 3.52
C VAL A 241 -7.12 24.20 3.96
N LEU A 242 -7.50 23.23 3.13
CA LEU A 242 -7.13 21.83 3.27
C LEU A 242 -6.21 21.43 2.12
N LEU A 243 -4.90 21.35 2.37
CA LEU A 243 -3.88 21.00 1.38
C LEU A 243 -3.48 19.52 1.55
N ALA A 244 -4.12 18.61 0.81
CA ALA A 244 -3.96 17.16 1.00
C ALA A 244 -3.04 16.52 -0.06
N PRO A 245 -1.83 16.01 0.32
CA PRO A 245 -0.93 15.37 -0.64
C PRO A 245 -1.38 13.99 -1.13
N GLU A 246 -2.39 13.37 -0.49
CA GLU A 246 -2.99 12.10 -0.92
C GLU A 246 -4.51 12.18 -0.71
N PHE A 247 -5.30 11.60 -1.62
CA PHE A 247 -6.72 11.93 -1.72
C PHE A 247 -7.59 11.37 -0.58
N LEU A 248 -7.22 10.23 0.04
CA LEU A 248 -7.96 9.62 1.15
C LEU A 248 -7.85 10.44 2.45
N GLU A 249 -6.79 11.24 2.60
CA GLU A 249 -6.64 12.19 3.71
C GLU A 249 -7.73 13.29 3.68
N VAL A 250 -8.26 13.65 2.51
CA VAL A 250 -9.44 14.53 2.38
C VAL A 250 -10.66 13.87 3.03
N GLY A 251 -10.87 12.58 2.76
CA GLY A 251 -11.98 11.81 3.35
C GLY A 251 -11.88 11.73 4.87
N ARG A 252 -10.69 11.51 5.41
CA ARG A 252 -10.45 11.53 6.87
C ARG A 252 -10.65 12.92 7.48
N SER A 253 -10.28 13.98 6.77
CA SER A 253 -10.49 15.36 7.25
C SER A 253 -11.98 15.72 7.29
N ILE A 254 -12.78 15.23 6.34
CA ILE A 254 -14.25 15.32 6.34
C ILE A 254 -14.84 14.51 7.51
N GLU A 255 -14.36 13.27 7.74
CA GLU A 255 -14.80 12.42 8.85
C GLU A 255 -14.49 13.01 10.23
N LEU A 256 -13.40 13.80 10.33
CA LEU A 256 -13.03 14.59 11.52
C LEU A 256 -13.73 15.96 11.58
N GLY A 257 -14.53 16.33 10.57
CA GLY A 257 -15.30 17.57 10.54
C GLY A 257 -14.48 18.85 10.35
N PHE A 258 -13.26 18.78 9.83
CA PHE A 258 -12.42 19.98 9.63
C PHE A 258 -12.92 20.91 8.50
N PRO A 259 -13.14 20.45 7.25
CA PRO A 259 -13.56 21.33 6.16
C PRO A 259 -15.06 21.63 6.23
N SER A 260 -15.46 22.82 5.77
CA SER A 260 -16.87 23.22 5.66
C SER A 260 -17.22 23.86 4.30
N PRO A 261 -18.46 23.70 3.81
CA PRO A 261 -18.85 24.17 2.47
C PRO A 261 -18.83 25.70 2.32
N GLY A 262 -19.01 26.45 3.43
CA GLY A 262 -19.04 27.91 3.42
C GLY A 262 -17.66 28.58 3.46
N ARG A 263 -16.61 27.85 3.87
CA ARG A 263 -15.29 28.42 4.17
C ARG A 263 -14.15 27.74 3.39
N THR A 264 -14.03 26.42 3.45
CA THR A 264 -12.78 25.74 3.13
C THR A 264 -12.51 25.60 1.63
N THR A 265 -11.32 26.02 1.19
CA THR A 265 -10.75 25.62 -0.10
C THR A 265 -9.97 24.32 0.08
N ILE A 266 -10.37 23.27 -0.63
CA ILE A 266 -9.65 21.99 -0.64
C ILE A 266 -8.74 21.96 -1.88
N ILE A 267 -7.44 21.75 -1.66
CA ILE A 267 -6.42 21.58 -2.70
C ILE A 267 -5.83 20.18 -2.49
N ALA A 268 -6.04 19.26 -3.43
CA ALA A 268 -5.75 17.85 -3.19
C ALA A 268 -5.13 17.14 -4.39
N SER A 269 -4.09 16.32 -4.13
CA SER A 269 -3.66 15.32 -5.09
C SER A 269 -4.70 14.20 -5.18
N THR A 270 -5.17 13.87 -6.39
CA THR A 270 -6.12 12.76 -6.61
C THR A 270 -5.47 11.37 -6.61
N HIS A 271 -4.14 11.31 -6.54
CA HIS A 271 -3.41 10.05 -6.48
C HIS A 271 -3.75 9.27 -5.21
N ARG A 272 -3.67 7.94 -5.27
CA ARG A 272 -4.08 7.04 -4.18
C ARG A 272 -2.95 6.13 -3.70
N LEU A 273 -2.70 6.14 -2.39
CA LEU A 273 -1.81 5.23 -1.67
C LEU A 273 -2.63 4.32 -0.75
N TYR A 274 -3.28 3.31 -1.34
CA TYR A 274 -4.21 2.42 -0.63
C TYR A 274 -3.73 2.04 0.78
N SER A 275 -4.55 2.32 1.77
CA SER A 275 -4.33 2.02 3.18
C SER A 275 -4.15 0.52 3.42
N ILE A 276 -3.68 0.15 4.62
CA ILE A 276 -3.64 -1.27 5.02
C ILE A 276 -5.07 -1.87 5.03
N HIS A 277 -6.08 -1.11 5.43
CA HIS A 277 -7.49 -1.55 5.44
C HIS A 277 -7.96 -1.95 4.03
N GLU A 278 -7.74 -1.10 3.02
CA GLU A 278 -8.09 -1.39 1.62
C GLU A 278 -7.33 -2.61 1.05
N LYS A 279 -6.14 -2.91 1.59
CA LYS A 279 -5.28 -4.03 1.18
C LYS A 279 -5.59 -5.37 1.86
N ILE A 280 -6.15 -5.37 3.08
CA ILE A 280 -6.49 -6.60 3.82
C ILE A 280 -7.92 -7.08 3.60
N VAL A 281 -8.84 -6.19 3.20
CA VAL A 281 -10.25 -6.55 2.95
C VAL A 281 -10.33 -7.53 1.77
N THR A 282 -11.21 -8.53 1.90
CA THR A 282 -11.19 -9.76 1.09
C THR A 282 -11.84 -9.56 -0.29
N GLY A 283 -11.73 -8.40 -0.96
CA GLY A 283 -12.39 -8.17 -2.25
C GLY A 283 -12.09 -6.81 -2.89
N ARG A 284 -13.13 -6.11 -3.34
CA ARG A 284 -13.06 -4.67 -3.68
C ARG A 284 -13.01 -3.85 -2.39
N GLY A 285 -11.88 -3.92 -1.68
CA GLY A 285 -11.64 -3.18 -0.44
C GLY A 285 -11.31 -1.70 -0.63
N ILE A 286 -11.02 -1.28 -1.86
CA ILE A 286 -10.65 0.10 -2.23
C ILE A 286 -11.87 1.02 -2.18
N TYR A 287 -11.77 2.16 -1.48
CA TYR A 287 -12.85 3.16 -1.45
C TYR A 287 -13.03 3.81 -2.84
N PRO A 288 -14.25 3.78 -3.42
CA PRO A 288 -14.54 4.38 -4.73
C PRO A 288 -14.13 5.87 -4.78
N ILE A 289 -13.34 6.25 -5.79
CA ILE A 289 -12.81 7.62 -5.87
C ILE A 289 -13.93 8.63 -6.19
N GLU A 290 -14.97 8.20 -6.87
CA GLU A 290 -16.12 8.98 -7.31
C GLU A 290 -16.94 9.45 -6.10
N LYS A 291 -17.11 8.58 -5.10
CA LYS A 291 -17.75 8.92 -3.81
C LYS A 291 -16.91 9.91 -3.01
N LEU A 292 -15.58 9.75 -3.03
CA LEU A 292 -14.65 10.63 -2.34
C LEU A 292 -14.55 12.01 -3.02
N GLN A 293 -14.63 12.07 -4.36
CA GLN A 293 -14.77 13.32 -5.12
C GLN A 293 -16.11 14.01 -4.83
N ALA A 294 -17.21 13.27 -4.76
CA ALA A 294 -18.52 13.83 -4.40
C ALA A 294 -18.50 14.43 -2.98
N ALA A 295 -17.91 13.72 -2.00
CA ALA A 295 -17.73 14.23 -0.64
C ALA A 295 -16.81 15.46 -0.60
N ALA A 296 -15.65 15.41 -1.28
CA ALA A 296 -14.71 16.54 -1.36
C ALA A 296 -15.36 17.80 -1.94
N ARG A 297 -16.23 17.67 -2.95
CA ARG A 297 -17.02 18.80 -3.47
C ARG A 297 -18.01 19.30 -2.43
N ALA A 298 -18.83 18.40 -1.86
CA ALA A 298 -19.90 18.75 -0.94
C ALA A 298 -19.43 19.44 0.36
N PHE A 299 -18.21 19.14 0.82
CA PHE A 299 -17.60 19.73 2.03
C PHE A 299 -16.61 20.87 1.74
N SER A 300 -16.63 21.46 0.54
CA SER A 300 -15.73 22.56 0.14
C SER A 300 -16.48 23.78 -0.40
N LYS A 301 -15.90 24.96 -0.19
CA LYS A 301 -16.25 26.20 -0.90
C LYS A 301 -15.66 26.22 -2.32
N ARG A 302 -14.45 25.67 -2.48
CA ARG A 302 -13.74 25.48 -3.75
C ARG A 302 -12.92 24.20 -3.67
N LEU A 303 -12.95 23.37 -4.71
CA LEU A 303 -12.15 22.15 -4.82
C LEU A 303 -11.18 22.28 -6.01
N ILE A 304 -9.88 22.19 -5.73
CA ILE A 304 -8.80 22.10 -6.73
C ILE A 304 -8.20 20.71 -6.60
N ALA A 305 -8.60 19.77 -7.46
CA ALA A 305 -8.22 18.36 -7.36
C ALA A 305 -7.68 17.82 -8.68
N PHE A 306 -6.43 17.36 -8.68
CA PHE A 306 -5.68 16.91 -9.87
C PHE A 306 -4.58 15.91 -9.46
N ASP A 307 -4.00 15.15 -10.41
CA ASP A 307 -2.91 14.23 -10.06
C ASP A 307 -1.56 14.95 -9.98
N ALA A 308 -1.32 15.60 -8.84
CA ALA A 308 -0.04 16.27 -8.55
C ALA A 308 1.18 15.33 -8.59
N LEU A 309 1.00 14.00 -8.44
CA LEU A 309 2.09 13.03 -8.51
C LEU A 309 2.41 12.62 -9.95
N ALA A 310 1.42 12.63 -10.85
CA ALA A 310 1.67 12.53 -12.29
C ALA A 310 2.39 13.78 -12.80
N LEU A 311 1.88 14.97 -12.49
CA LEU A 311 2.45 16.25 -12.92
C LEU A 311 3.88 16.46 -12.38
N ALA A 312 4.16 16.02 -11.15
CA ALA A 312 5.52 16.04 -10.62
C ALA A 312 6.51 15.15 -11.40
N ARG A 313 6.07 14.00 -11.91
CA ARG A 313 6.92 13.13 -12.74
C ARG A 313 7.22 13.76 -14.10
N GLU A 314 6.23 14.42 -14.70
CA GLU A 314 6.35 15.10 -15.99
C GLU A 314 7.41 16.20 -15.97
N HIS A 315 7.44 17.02 -14.90
CA HIS A 315 8.43 18.09 -14.74
C HIS A 315 9.75 17.66 -14.03
N GLY A 316 9.88 16.37 -13.69
CA GLY A 316 11.06 15.80 -13.04
C GLY A 316 11.29 16.39 -11.64
N THR A 317 10.29 16.28 -10.76
CA THR A 317 10.22 16.95 -9.45
C THR A 317 9.33 16.17 -8.47
N GLU A 318 9.07 16.74 -7.29
CA GLU A 318 8.27 16.12 -6.21
C GLU A 318 6.88 16.75 -6.07
N ALA A 319 5.88 15.95 -5.69
CA ALA A 319 4.47 16.37 -5.60
C ALA A 319 4.24 17.55 -4.64
N ASN A 320 5.10 17.74 -3.64
CA ASN A 320 5.03 18.87 -2.70
C ASN A 320 5.26 20.21 -3.39
N ALA A 321 6.20 20.30 -4.33
CA ALA A 321 6.45 21.55 -5.05
C ALA A 321 5.24 21.94 -5.91
N VAL A 322 4.63 20.94 -6.55
CA VAL A 322 3.39 21.10 -7.33
C VAL A 322 2.20 21.51 -6.46
N LEU A 323 2.09 20.96 -5.24
CA LEU A 323 1.03 21.34 -4.30
C LEU A 323 1.24 22.73 -3.70
N LEU A 324 2.49 23.16 -3.46
CA LEU A 324 2.82 24.53 -3.07
C LEU A 324 2.49 25.52 -4.21
N GLY A 325 2.79 25.14 -5.45
CA GLY A 325 2.38 25.89 -6.65
C GLY A 325 0.88 26.08 -6.72
N ALA A 326 0.12 24.99 -6.55
CA ALA A 326 -1.35 25.05 -6.56
C ALA A 326 -1.93 25.85 -5.38
N LEU A 327 -1.28 25.86 -4.21
CA LEU A 327 -1.63 26.74 -3.10
C LEU A 327 -1.46 28.21 -3.49
N ALA A 328 -0.29 28.59 -4.02
CA ALA A 328 0.00 29.97 -4.45
C ALA A 328 -0.94 30.42 -5.58
N GLY A 329 -1.10 29.60 -6.62
CA GLY A 329 -1.98 29.89 -7.76
C GLY A 329 -3.45 29.95 -7.39
N SER A 330 -3.88 29.33 -6.28
CA SER A 330 -5.28 29.40 -5.85
C SER A 330 -5.70 30.80 -5.36
N GLY A 331 -4.75 31.65 -4.93
CA GLY A 331 -5.02 32.96 -4.35
C GLY A 331 -5.75 32.92 -2.99
N VAL A 332 -5.78 31.78 -2.30
CA VAL A 332 -6.50 31.63 -1.02
C VAL A 332 -5.76 32.22 0.19
N LEU A 333 -4.44 32.38 0.09
CA LEU A 333 -3.60 33.03 1.10
C LEU A 333 -3.11 34.39 0.57
N PRO A 334 -2.95 35.42 1.42
CA PRO A 334 -2.49 36.76 1.03
C PRO A 334 -0.97 36.85 0.76
N LEU A 335 -0.36 35.74 0.37
CA LEU A 335 1.09 35.59 0.17
C LEU A 335 1.46 35.75 -1.30
N SER A 336 2.52 36.50 -1.58
CA SER A 336 3.04 36.68 -2.93
C SER A 336 3.57 35.37 -3.52
N ALA A 337 3.36 35.18 -4.83
CA ALA A 337 3.92 34.01 -5.54
C ALA A 337 5.46 33.96 -5.45
N GLU A 338 6.11 35.13 -5.34
CA GLU A 338 7.57 35.22 -5.24
C GLU A 338 8.08 34.78 -3.86
N ALA A 339 7.35 35.04 -2.76
CA ALA A 339 7.72 34.56 -1.44
C ALA A 339 7.75 33.02 -1.37
N PHE A 340 6.84 32.33 -2.08
CA PHE A 340 6.90 30.87 -2.22
C PHE A 340 8.10 30.39 -3.05
N ARG A 341 8.48 31.10 -4.13
CA ARG A 341 9.71 30.80 -4.88
C ARG A 341 10.95 31.01 -4.04
N GLU A 342 10.99 32.08 -3.25
CA GLU A 342 12.13 32.39 -2.39
C GLU A 342 12.24 31.41 -1.21
N ALA A 343 11.12 30.92 -0.67
CA ALA A 343 11.12 29.79 0.27
C ALA A 343 11.71 28.51 -0.35
N ILE A 344 11.41 28.22 -1.63
CA ILE A 344 12.03 27.09 -2.36
C ILE A 344 13.54 27.32 -2.52
N ARG A 345 13.98 28.52 -2.94
CA ARG A 345 15.41 28.88 -3.09
C ARG A 345 16.16 28.78 -1.76
N THR A 346 15.59 29.34 -0.69
CA THR A 346 16.17 29.39 0.67
C THR A 346 16.47 28.00 1.23
N LYS A 347 15.62 26.99 0.98
CA LYS A 347 15.90 25.60 1.42
C LYS A 347 17.06 24.93 0.65
N ALA A 348 17.54 25.51 -0.45
CA ALA A 348 18.70 25.08 -1.25
C ALA A 348 18.71 23.61 -1.77
N VAL A 349 17.61 22.86 -1.64
CA VAL A 349 17.49 21.47 -2.09
C VAL A 349 16.73 21.41 -3.41
N GLN A 350 17.40 20.88 -4.47
CA GLN A 350 16.81 20.64 -5.80
C GLN A 350 16.02 21.84 -6.37
N VAL A 351 16.50 23.07 -6.13
CA VAL A 351 15.79 24.34 -6.38
C VAL A 351 15.14 24.38 -7.77
N GLU A 352 15.91 24.13 -8.84
CA GLU A 352 15.41 24.14 -10.23
C GLU A 352 14.29 23.13 -10.49
N ALA A 353 14.32 21.96 -9.86
CA ALA A 353 13.26 20.96 -10.00
C ALA A 353 12.01 21.40 -9.23
N ASN A 354 12.19 21.91 -8.01
CA ASN A 354 11.08 22.40 -7.19
C ASN A 354 10.42 23.64 -7.82
N LEU A 355 11.17 24.58 -8.40
CA LEU A 355 10.62 25.72 -9.12
C LEU A 355 9.81 25.30 -10.37
N ARG A 356 10.29 24.35 -11.18
CA ARG A 356 9.48 23.80 -12.30
C ARG A 356 8.17 23.16 -11.81
N GLY A 357 8.21 22.43 -10.69
CA GLY A 357 7.02 21.86 -10.07
C GLY A 357 6.05 22.92 -9.57
N PHE A 358 6.58 23.98 -8.94
CA PHE A 358 5.81 25.11 -8.47
C PHE A 358 5.07 25.83 -9.61
N GLU A 359 5.74 26.18 -10.72
CA GLU A 359 5.05 26.82 -11.86
C GLU A 359 3.97 25.92 -12.48
N ALA A 360 4.24 24.61 -12.61
CA ALA A 360 3.26 23.65 -13.11
C ALA A 360 2.02 23.56 -12.20
N GLY A 361 2.21 23.56 -10.88
CA GLY A 361 1.12 23.61 -9.91
C GLY A 361 0.37 24.94 -9.91
N PHE A 362 1.09 26.05 -10.05
CA PHE A 362 0.54 27.41 -10.10
C PHE A 362 -0.41 27.58 -11.29
N ALA A 363 0.01 27.14 -12.48
CA ALA A 363 -0.79 27.18 -13.70
C ALA A 363 -2.12 26.40 -13.57
N VAL A 364 -2.15 25.29 -12.83
CA VAL A 364 -3.37 24.49 -12.58
C VAL A 364 -4.39 25.24 -11.70
N ALA A 365 -3.94 26.12 -10.81
CA ALA A 365 -4.80 26.78 -9.83
C ALA A 365 -5.15 28.25 -10.16
N ALA A 366 -4.31 28.93 -10.95
CA ALA A 366 -4.40 30.35 -11.30
C ALA A 366 -5.46 30.71 -12.36
N GLY A 367 -6.20 29.73 -12.88
CA GLY A 367 -7.35 29.99 -13.74
C GLY A 367 -8.49 30.70 -12.99
N PRO A 368 -9.37 31.43 -13.70
CA PRO A 368 -10.57 32.01 -13.10
C PRO A 368 -11.41 30.97 -12.36
N ALA A 369 -12.14 31.40 -11.33
CA ALA A 369 -13.06 30.54 -10.58
C ALA A 369 -14.31 30.19 -11.41
N ALA A 370 -14.12 29.37 -12.44
CA ALA A 370 -15.20 28.73 -13.18
C ALA A 370 -16.10 27.96 -12.20
N GLY A 371 -17.41 28.22 -12.28
CA GLY A 371 -18.40 27.59 -11.41
C GLY A 371 -18.49 26.08 -11.64
N ALA A 372 -19.31 25.40 -10.83
CA ALA A 372 -19.50 23.95 -10.91
C ALA A 372 -20.12 23.53 -12.26
N GLY A 373 -19.26 23.18 -13.22
CA GLY A 373 -19.61 22.71 -14.56
C GLY A 373 -18.37 22.14 -15.25
N GLU A 374 -18.56 21.09 -16.06
CA GLU A 374 -17.54 20.38 -16.85
C GLU A 374 -16.19 20.12 -16.13
N GLY A 375 -16.06 18.94 -15.51
CA GLY A 375 -14.76 18.46 -15.07
C GLY A 375 -13.78 18.35 -16.24
N SER A 376 -12.55 18.83 -16.03
CA SER A 376 -11.47 18.84 -17.03
C SER A 376 -11.43 17.58 -17.89
N ARG A 377 -11.31 17.74 -19.21
CA ARG A 377 -11.20 16.64 -20.20
C ARG A 377 -9.81 16.00 -20.16
N GLY A 378 -9.50 15.46 -18.99
CA GLY A 378 -8.29 14.74 -18.62
C GLY A 378 -8.66 13.68 -17.59
N PHE A 379 -9.55 12.74 -17.98
CA PHE A 379 -9.94 11.60 -17.16
C PHE A 379 -8.76 10.63 -16.99
N GLY A 380 -7.85 11.00 -16.09
CA GLY A 380 -6.99 10.05 -15.40
C GLY A 380 -7.89 8.99 -14.77
N THR A 381 -7.97 7.83 -15.40
CA THR A 381 -8.77 6.69 -14.94
C THR A 381 -8.41 6.41 -13.48
N PRO A 382 -9.36 6.09 -12.58
CA PRO A 382 -9.01 5.59 -11.25
C PRO A 382 -7.97 4.50 -11.41
N LEU A 383 -6.77 4.71 -10.86
CA LEU A 383 -5.58 3.98 -11.29
C LEU A 383 -5.80 2.48 -11.08
N ALA A 384 -6.17 1.78 -12.16
CA ALA A 384 -6.00 0.34 -12.24
C ALA A 384 -4.54 0.07 -11.89
N PRO A 385 -4.22 -0.89 -11.00
CA PRO A 385 -2.88 -1.06 -10.45
C PRO A 385 -1.89 -1.11 -11.61
N ASP A 386 -1.11 -0.02 -11.72
CA ASP A 386 -0.58 0.46 -12.99
C ASP A 386 0.09 -0.66 -13.79
N PRO A 387 -0.21 -0.86 -15.09
CA PRO A 387 0.44 -1.90 -15.89
C PRO A 387 1.96 -1.70 -16.01
N SER A 388 2.48 -0.48 -15.81
CA SER A 388 3.93 -0.21 -15.63
C SER A 388 4.44 -0.56 -14.21
N ARG A 389 3.55 -0.59 -13.22
CA ARG A 389 3.65 -1.37 -11.96
C ARG A 389 3.31 -2.85 -12.15
N ALA A 390 3.54 -3.37 -13.36
CA ALA A 390 4.30 -4.61 -13.48
C ALA A 390 5.32 -4.71 -12.33
N THR A 391 5.35 -5.84 -11.63
CA THR A 391 6.58 -6.21 -10.93
C THR A 391 7.63 -6.30 -12.03
N PRO A 392 8.66 -5.41 -12.06
CA PRO A 392 9.27 -5.08 -13.34
C PRO A 392 9.81 -6.36 -13.95
N ALA A 393 9.48 -6.58 -15.23
CA ALA A 393 9.75 -7.86 -15.86
C ALA A 393 11.24 -8.20 -15.70
N GLY A 394 11.55 -9.49 -15.55
CA GLY A 394 12.91 -9.92 -15.90
C GLY A 394 13.18 -9.49 -17.34
N PRO A 395 14.44 -9.15 -17.69
CA PRO A 395 14.77 -8.49 -18.97
C PRO A 395 14.06 -9.16 -20.13
N ALA A 396 13.33 -8.34 -20.90
CA ALA A 396 12.24 -8.69 -21.82
C ALA A 396 12.24 -10.15 -22.32
N VAL A 397 11.52 -11.03 -21.61
CA VAL A 397 11.40 -12.44 -21.98
C VAL A 397 10.41 -12.60 -23.14
N THR A 398 10.94 -12.36 -24.34
CA THR A 398 10.47 -12.81 -25.66
C THR A 398 9.07 -12.39 -26.11
N ALA A 399 8.98 -11.98 -27.38
CA ALA A 399 7.72 -11.87 -28.10
C ALA A 399 6.86 -13.12 -27.92
N THR A 400 5.54 -12.92 -27.75
CA THR A 400 4.56 -14.00 -27.90
C THR A 400 4.83 -14.71 -29.22
N SER A 401 5.05 -16.03 -29.19
CA SER A 401 5.30 -16.79 -30.41
C SER A 401 4.15 -16.57 -31.41
N PRO A 402 4.41 -16.40 -32.72
CA PRO A 402 3.37 -16.06 -33.69
C PRO A 402 2.24 -17.09 -33.77
N ASP A 403 2.44 -18.31 -33.28
CA ASP A 403 1.37 -19.32 -33.12
C ASP A 403 0.39 -18.95 -32.01
N ILE A 404 0.90 -18.38 -30.90
CA ILE A 404 0.10 -18.03 -29.74
C ILE A 404 -0.66 -16.73 -29.99
N GLU A 405 -0.08 -15.74 -30.69
CA GLU A 405 -0.90 -14.61 -31.20
C GLU A 405 -1.92 -15.08 -32.23
N ARG A 406 -1.61 -16.03 -33.12
CA ARG A 406 -2.63 -16.65 -34.00
C ARG A 406 -3.75 -17.33 -33.22
N ILE A 407 -3.44 -18.02 -32.11
CA ILE A 407 -4.46 -18.58 -31.22
C ILE A 407 -5.28 -17.47 -30.53
N VAL A 408 -4.63 -16.39 -30.05
CA VAL A 408 -5.28 -15.22 -29.42
C VAL A 408 -6.23 -14.50 -30.39
N VAL A 409 -5.84 -14.35 -31.66
CA VAL A 409 -6.66 -13.75 -32.73
C VAL A 409 -7.92 -14.60 -33.01
N GLY A 410 -7.92 -15.88 -32.67
CA GLY A 410 -9.10 -16.74 -32.68
C GLY A 410 -10.09 -16.55 -31.51
N PHE A 411 -9.86 -15.58 -30.59
CA PHE A 411 -10.79 -15.25 -29.52
C PHE A 411 -11.62 -13.99 -29.86
N PRO A 412 -12.91 -13.93 -29.48
CA PRO A 412 -13.75 -12.76 -29.73
C PRO A 412 -13.20 -11.44 -29.18
N GLU A 413 -13.61 -10.35 -29.82
CA GLU A 413 -13.23 -9.00 -29.42
C GLU A 413 -13.61 -8.72 -27.95
N GLY A 414 -12.66 -8.16 -27.20
CA GLY A 414 -12.78 -7.97 -25.76
C GLY A 414 -12.27 -9.14 -24.88
N LEU A 415 -11.91 -10.31 -25.43
CA LEU A 415 -11.12 -11.31 -24.69
C LEU A 415 -9.61 -11.19 -24.91
N GLY A 416 -9.15 -10.84 -26.13
CA GLY A 416 -7.73 -10.92 -26.52
C GLY A 416 -6.74 -10.25 -25.56
N ALA A 417 -7.10 -9.11 -24.97
CA ALA A 417 -6.26 -8.43 -23.96
C ALA A 417 -6.12 -9.23 -22.65
N ILE A 418 -7.21 -9.86 -22.17
CA ILE A 418 -7.20 -10.74 -21.00
C ILE A 418 -6.39 -12.01 -21.29
N VAL A 419 -6.52 -12.56 -22.49
CA VAL A 419 -5.84 -13.80 -22.90
C VAL A 419 -4.33 -13.57 -23.07
N ARG A 420 -3.88 -12.44 -23.65
CA ARG A 420 -2.44 -12.11 -23.74
C ARG A 420 -1.77 -11.97 -22.36
N GLU A 421 -2.38 -11.21 -21.44
CA GLU A 421 -1.87 -11.08 -20.06
C GLU A 421 -1.84 -12.44 -19.35
N ALA A 422 -2.89 -13.26 -19.51
CA ALA A 422 -2.92 -14.61 -18.97
C ALA A 422 -1.77 -15.49 -19.52
N VAL A 423 -1.57 -15.50 -20.83
CA VAL A 423 -0.48 -16.24 -21.51
C VAL A 423 0.88 -15.80 -20.98
N ALA A 424 1.19 -14.50 -20.99
CA ALA A 424 2.47 -13.98 -20.52
C ALA A 424 2.74 -14.36 -19.05
N ARG A 425 1.72 -14.23 -18.20
CA ARG A 425 1.74 -14.62 -16.79
C ARG A 425 1.96 -16.12 -16.59
N LEU A 426 1.41 -16.98 -17.44
CA LEU A 426 1.54 -18.45 -17.38
C LEU A 426 2.91 -18.94 -17.88
N VAL A 427 3.48 -18.30 -18.89
CA VAL A 427 4.85 -18.56 -19.38
C VAL A 427 5.89 -18.13 -18.33
N ASP A 428 5.73 -16.93 -17.75
CA ASP A 428 6.58 -16.45 -16.64
C ASP A 428 6.45 -17.32 -15.37
N TYR A 429 5.27 -17.91 -15.13
CA TYR A 429 5.03 -18.84 -14.03
C TYR A 429 5.71 -20.19 -14.25
N GLN A 430 5.47 -20.83 -15.40
CA GLN A 430 5.81 -22.23 -15.65
C GLN A 430 6.48 -22.45 -17.01
N ASP A 431 5.77 -22.43 -18.14
CA ASP A 431 6.31 -22.63 -19.50
C ASP A 431 5.22 -22.41 -20.58
N ARG A 432 5.58 -22.55 -21.87
CA ARG A 432 4.65 -22.46 -23.02
C ARG A 432 3.54 -23.52 -22.97
N ALA A 433 3.87 -24.77 -22.67
CA ALA A 433 2.90 -25.86 -22.61
C ALA A 433 1.86 -25.63 -21.49
N TYR A 434 2.26 -24.98 -20.39
CA TYR A 434 1.35 -24.58 -19.32
C TYR A 434 0.37 -23.46 -19.74
N ALA A 435 0.79 -22.54 -20.63
CA ALA A 435 -0.08 -21.54 -21.23
C ALA A 435 -1.02 -22.17 -22.29
N GLU A 436 -0.54 -23.13 -23.08
CA GLU A 436 -1.37 -23.87 -24.04
C GLU A 436 -2.48 -24.66 -23.32
N ARG A 437 -2.16 -25.33 -22.20
CA ARG A 437 -3.15 -25.99 -21.32
C ARG A 437 -4.22 -25.05 -20.74
N TYR A 438 -3.91 -23.76 -20.56
CA TYR A 438 -4.92 -22.76 -20.18
C TYR A 438 -5.85 -22.41 -21.35
N LEU A 439 -5.30 -22.25 -22.56
CA LEU A 439 -6.07 -21.97 -23.77
C LEU A 439 -7.01 -23.13 -24.13
N GLU A 440 -6.57 -24.37 -23.95
CA GLU A 440 -7.40 -25.58 -24.03
C GLU A 440 -8.59 -25.53 -23.04
N ARG A 441 -8.31 -25.21 -21.77
CA ARG A 441 -9.31 -25.15 -20.70
C ARG A 441 -10.29 -24.00 -20.83
N LEU A 442 -9.89 -22.90 -21.46
CA LEU A 442 -10.75 -21.75 -21.73
C LEU A 442 -11.65 -21.96 -22.96
N ARG A 443 -11.19 -22.70 -23.97
CA ARG A 443 -11.86 -22.88 -25.28
C ARG A 443 -13.37 -23.20 -25.20
N PRO A 444 -13.86 -24.11 -24.32
CA PRO A 444 -15.29 -24.43 -24.24
C PRO A 444 -16.18 -23.25 -23.84
N PHE A 445 -15.65 -22.30 -23.08
CA PHE A 445 -16.38 -21.12 -22.58
C PHE A 445 -16.35 -19.94 -23.55
N VAL A 446 -15.83 -20.14 -24.77
CA VAL A 446 -15.62 -19.08 -25.77
C VAL A 446 -16.14 -19.47 -27.15
N GLN A 447 -15.96 -20.72 -27.59
CA GLN A 447 -16.35 -21.12 -28.95
C GLN A 447 -17.87 -21.33 -29.17
N GLY A 448 -18.68 -21.16 -28.13
CA GLY A 448 -20.14 -21.25 -28.19
C GLY A 448 -20.84 -20.80 -26.90
N GLY A 449 -20.22 -19.88 -26.15
CA GLY A 449 -20.70 -19.44 -24.84
C GLY A 449 -20.84 -17.93 -24.73
N ASP A 450 -21.49 -17.47 -23.66
CA ASP A 450 -21.62 -16.05 -23.34
C ASP A 450 -20.25 -15.36 -23.19
N LEU A 451 -20.13 -14.19 -23.82
CA LEU A 451 -18.93 -13.36 -23.80
C LEU A 451 -18.61 -12.81 -22.40
N GLU A 452 -19.61 -12.59 -21.54
CA GLU A 452 -19.37 -12.24 -20.14
C GLU A 452 -18.81 -13.44 -19.36
N LEU A 453 -19.41 -14.63 -19.48
CA LEU A 453 -18.91 -15.87 -18.91
C LEU A 453 -17.46 -16.15 -19.34
N GLY A 454 -17.16 -16.03 -20.64
CA GLY A 454 -15.81 -16.21 -21.19
C GLY A 454 -14.77 -15.27 -20.55
N ARG A 455 -15.11 -13.98 -20.37
CA ARG A 455 -14.24 -13.01 -19.66
C ARG A 455 -14.02 -13.37 -18.19
N ILE A 456 -15.06 -13.87 -17.51
CA ILE A 456 -15.00 -14.28 -16.09
C ILE A 456 -14.10 -15.50 -15.93
N VAL A 457 -14.31 -16.54 -16.73
CA VAL A 457 -13.52 -17.78 -16.70
C VAL A 457 -12.06 -17.49 -17.07
N ALA A 458 -11.79 -16.78 -18.17
CA ALA A 458 -10.43 -16.40 -18.58
C ALA A 458 -9.65 -15.73 -17.44
N ARG A 459 -10.22 -14.67 -16.84
CA ARG A 459 -9.58 -13.92 -15.76
C ARG A 459 -9.30 -14.78 -14.53
N HIS A 460 -10.27 -15.58 -14.07
CA HIS A 460 -10.13 -16.32 -12.81
C HIS A 460 -9.33 -17.61 -12.97
N LEU A 461 -9.44 -18.30 -14.11
CA LEU A 461 -8.63 -19.47 -14.43
C LEU A 461 -7.13 -19.12 -14.50
N ALA A 462 -6.78 -18.01 -15.17
CA ALA A 462 -5.38 -17.56 -15.28
C ALA A 462 -4.75 -17.23 -13.90
N VAL A 463 -5.52 -16.58 -13.02
CA VAL A 463 -5.07 -16.28 -11.65
C VAL A 463 -4.94 -17.54 -10.80
N TRP A 464 -5.89 -18.49 -10.90
CA TRP A 464 -5.84 -19.72 -10.11
C TRP A 464 -4.73 -20.68 -10.59
N MET A 465 -4.56 -20.87 -11.91
CA MET A 465 -3.45 -21.64 -12.47
C MET A 465 -2.06 -21.06 -12.14
N THR A 466 -1.97 -19.81 -11.68
CA THR A 466 -0.71 -19.17 -11.27
C THR A 466 -0.62 -18.95 -9.75
N TYR A 467 -1.15 -19.90 -8.97
CA TYR A 467 -1.14 -19.88 -7.51
C TYR A 467 0.27 -19.74 -6.91
N GLU A 468 0.37 -19.05 -5.78
CA GLU A 468 1.64 -18.82 -5.07
C GLU A 468 2.06 -20.06 -4.27
N ASP A 469 3.01 -20.83 -4.81
CA ASP A 469 3.76 -21.86 -4.11
C ASP A 469 5.15 -21.37 -3.67
N ALA A 470 5.86 -22.15 -2.86
CA ALA A 470 7.19 -21.77 -2.36
C ALA A 470 8.20 -21.52 -3.50
N VAL A 471 8.05 -22.20 -4.65
CA VAL A 471 8.86 -21.96 -5.87
C VAL A 471 8.56 -20.58 -6.45
N ARG A 472 7.28 -20.20 -6.57
CA ARG A 472 6.85 -18.89 -7.08
C ARG A 472 7.22 -17.76 -6.12
N VAL A 473 7.02 -17.96 -4.82
CA VAL A 473 7.42 -17.02 -3.76
C VAL A 473 8.94 -16.82 -3.77
N ALA A 474 9.72 -17.87 -3.98
CA ALA A 474 11.17 -17.78 -4.17
C ALA A 474 11.54 -16.98 -5.43
N GLN A 475 10.96 -17.32 -6.60
CA GLN A 475 11.17 -16.59 -7.86
C GLN A 475 10.89 -15.08 -7.70
N LEU A 476 9.79 -14.72 -7.03
CA LEU A 476 9.42 -13.32 -6.80
C LEU A 476 10.37 -12.61 -5.83
N LYS A 477 10.96 -13.32 -4.85
CA LYS A 477 11.91 -12.75 -3.87
C LYS A 477 13.32 -12.58 -4.43
N THR A 478 13.73 -13.37 -5.44
CA THR A 478 15.08 -13.33 -6.04
C THR A 478 15.20 -12.53 -7.35
N ARG A 479 14.10 -12.01 -7.92
CA ARG A 479 14.12 -11.14 -9.12
C ARG A 479 14.97 -9.88 -8.89
N ALA A 480 15.90 -9.57 -9.79
CA ALA A 480 16.70 -8.34 -9.77
C ALA A 480 15.83 -7.07 -9.66
N SER A 481 14.77 -7.02 -10.47
CA SER A 481 13.76 -5.96 -10.49
C SER A 481 13.04 -5.70 -9.17
N ARG A 482 12.98 -6.70 -8.26
CA ARG A 482 12.50 -6.49 -6.90
C ARG A 482 13.44 -5.58 -6.11
N PHE A 483 14.75 -5.80 -6.21
CA PHE A 483 15.76 -5.03 -5.49
C PHE A 483 15.88 -3.61 -6.06
N GLU A 484 15.79 -3.46 -7.39
CA GLU A 484 15.70 -2.15 -8.05
C GLU A 484 14.47 -1.34 -7.59
N ARG A 485 13.30 -1.98 -7.52
CA ARG A 485 12.08 -1.35 -6.99
C ARG A 485 12.25 -0.98 -5.51
N ILE A 486 12.77 -1.87 -4.67
CA ILE A 486 13.01 -1.58 -3.25
C ILE A 486 14.02 -0.43 -3.08
N ARG A 487 15.07 -0.35 -3.91
CA ARG A 487 16.05 0.75 -3.89
C ARG A 487 15.38 2.09 -4.21
N ARG A 488 14.55 2.14 -5.26
CA ARG A 488 13.74 3.32 -5.64
C ARG A 488 12.74 3.71 -4.55
N ASP A 489 11.91 2.76 -4.10
CA ASP A 489 10.90 2.93 -3.02
C ASP A 489 11.50 3.35 -1.66
N LYS A 490 12.83 3.36 -1.53
CA LYS A 490 13.57 3.75 -0.32
C LYS A 490 14.57 4.89 -0.53
N ALA A 491 14.66 5.47 -1.73
CA ALA A 491 15.64 6.50 -2.09
C ALA A 491 17.10 6.17 -1.69
N VAL A 492 17.47 4.88 -1.67
CA VAL A 492 18.83 4.46 -1.32
C VAL A 492 19.72 4.64 -2.54
N GLY A 493 20.70 5.55 -2.43
CA GLY A 493 21.75 5.74 -3.42
C GLY A 493 22.77 4.60 -3.41
N ALA A 494 24.07 4.93 -3.32
CA ALA A 494 25.15 3.95 -3.25
C ALA A 494 25.28 3.19 -1.90
N GLY A 495 24.37 3.42 -0.94
CA GLY A 495 24.40 2.83 0.40
C GLY A 495 24.00 1.35 0.46
N GLU A 496 24.35 0.68 1.57
CA GLU A 496 24.00 -0.73 1.79
C GLU A 496 22.49 -0.93 1.92
N LEU A 497 21.91 -1.75 1.04
CA LEU A 497 20.51 -2.18 1.12
C LEU A 497 20.43 -3.57 1.76
N VAL A 498 19.94 -3.65 3.00
CA VAL A 498 19.69 -4.93 3.69
C VAL A 498 18.20 -5.29 3.62
N VAL A 499 17.84 -6.31 2.83
CA VAL A 499 16.47 -6.83 2.77
C VAL A 499 16.38 -8.12 3.58
N THR A 500 15.58 -8.10 4.65
CA THR A 500 15.22 -9.29 5.42
C THR A 500 13.82 -9.74 5.05
N ASP A 501 13.71 -10.89 4.40
CA ASP A 501 12.45 -11.55 4.10
C ASP A 501 12.00 -12.42 5.27
N PHE A 502 10.85 -12.08 5.83
CA PHE A 502 10.12 -12.88 6.79
C PHE A 502 9.34 -13.95 6.02
N LEU A 503 9.56 -15.21 6.38
CA LEU A 503 8.91 -16.39 5.81
C LEU A 503 8.31 -17.21 6.96
N LYS A 504 7.12 -17.79 6.72
CA LYS A 504 6.47 -18.70 7.67
C LYS A 504 5.85 -19.90 6.93
N PRO A 505 6.65 -20.68 6.18
CA PRO A 505 6.15 -21.89 5.53
C PRO A 505 5.52 -22.84 6.56
N ASP A 506 4.40 -23.43 6.18
CA ASP A 506 3.81 -24.56 6.88
C ASP A 506 4.08 -25.88 6.15
N LEU A 507 3.51 -26.97 6.66
CA LEU A 507 3.68 -28.29 6.05
C LEU A 507 3.12 -28.37 4.63
N ASP A 508 2.04 -27.67 4.27
CA ASP A 508 1.51 -27.68 2.89
C ASP A 508 2.48 -27.02 1.92
N GLU A 509 3.10 -25.92 2.34
CA GLU A 509 4.07 -25.22 1.52
C GLU A 509 5.39 -26.00 1.39
N LEU A 510 5.72 -26.84 2.38
CA LEU A 510 6.89 -27.73 2.34
C LEU A 510 6.68 -28.97 1.47
N TYR A 511 5.64 -29.78 1.72
CA TYR A 511 5.40 -30.98 0.88
C TYR A 511 4.69 -30.66 -0.44
N GLY A 512 4.03 -29.51 -0.56
CA GLY A 512 3.30 -29.11 -1.76
C GLY A 512 4.18 -28.92 -2.99
N VAL A 513 5.49 -28.72 -2.83
CA VAL A 513 6.48 -28.67 -3.93
C VAL A 513 6.95 -30.06 -4.36
N LEU A 514 6.86 -31.06 -3.49
CA LEU A 514 7.39 -32.39 -3.74
C LEU A 514 6.45 -33.24 -4.63
N PRO A 515 6.99 -34.18 -5.44
CA PRO A 515 6.18 -35.02 -6.33
C PRO A 515 5.07 -35.79 -5.61
N TYR A 516 3.84 -35.71 -6.13
CA TYR A 516 2.62 -36.25 -5.49
C TYR A 516 2.78 -37.71 -5.03
N ARG A 517 3.36 -38.57 -5.87
CA ARG A 517 3.52 -40.02 -5.59
C ARG A 517 4.37 -40.30 -4.33
N LEU A 518 5.34 -39.46 -4.02
CA LEU A 518 6.25 -39.67 -2.90
C LEU A 518 5.62 -39.27 -1.56
N VAL A 519 4.76 -38.23 -1.54
CA VAL A 519 4.32 -37.60 -0.29
C VAL A 519 2.82 -37.72 -0.02
N ALA A 520 2.01 -38.20 -0.96
CA ALA A 520 0.57 -38.43 -0.74
C ALA A 520 0.21 -39.34 0.46
N PRO A 521 1.02 -40.33 0.90
CA PRO A 521 0.78 -41.04 2.16
C PRO A 521 0.99 -40.12 3.38
N PHE A 522 2.08 -39.36 3.40
CA PHE A 522 2.44 -38.45 4.49
C PHE A 522 1.50 -37.24 4.59
N ALA A 523 1.10 -36.64 3.46
CA ALA A 523 0.16 -35.54 3.43
C ALA A 523 -1.21 -35.93 4.03
N ARG A 524 -1.76 -37.08 3.63
CA ARG A 524 -3.00 -37.65 4.21
C ARG A 524 -2.87 -37.97 5.71
N TRP A 525 -1.68 -38.35 6.18
CA TRP A 525 -1.41 -38.49 7.62
C TRP A 525 -1.36 -37.11 8.32
N ALA A 526 -0.69 -36.12 7.73
CA ALA A 526 -0.58 -34.77 8.28
C ALA A 526 -1.93 -34.04 8.32
N GLU A 527 -2.78 -34.21 7.31
CA GLU A 527 -4.18 -33.76 7.26
C GLU A 527 -5.01 -34.33 8.42
N ARG A 528 -4.90 -35.64 8.68
CA ARG A 528 -5.57 -36.30 9.82
C ARG A 528 -5.00 -35.86 11.17
N ARG A 529 -3.69 -35.59 11.24
CA ARG A 529 -2.97 -35.24 12.49
C ARG A 529 -3.12 -33.76 12.87
N TRP A 530 -3.35 -32.88 11.89
CA TRP A 530 -3.57 -31.45 12.05
C TRP A 530 -4.67 -30.94 11.10
N PRO A 531 -5.95 -31.26 11.37
CA PRO A 531 -7.06 -30.83 10.52
C PRO A 531 -7.29 -29.31 10.57
N ASN A 532 -7.02 -28.68 11.72
CA ASN A 532 -7.21 -27.25 11.97
C ASN A 532 -5.87 -26.59 12.32
N GLY A 533 -5.26 -25.92 11.34
CA GLY A 533 -3.96 -25.24 11.47
C GLY A 533 -2.77 -26.20 11.44
N ARG A 534 -1.86 -26.01 10.48
CA ARG A 534 -0.67 -26.88 10.34
C ARG A 534 0.57 -26.27 11.00
N PRO A 535 1.52 -27.10 11.50
CA PRO A 535 2.79 -26.64 12.02
C PRO A 535 3.52 -25.70 11.03
N THR A 536 4.09 -24.62 11.56
CA THR A 536 4.76 -23.57 10.80
C THR A 536 6.20 -23.38 11.28
N ILE A 537 7.11 -23.13 10.34
CA ILE A 537 8.51 -22.85 10.64
C ILE A 537 8.77 -21.37 10.32
N GLY A 538 8.87 -20.54 11.35
CA GLY A 538 9.26 -19.13 11.19
C GLY A 538 10.73 -19.02 10.75
N GLN A 539 11.01 -18.25 9.70
CA GLN A 539 12.35 -18.07 9.14
C GLN A 539 12.57 -16.62 8.75
N HIS A 540 13.72 -16.06 9.14
CA HIS A 540 14.16 -14.73 8.74
C HIS A 540 15.36 -14.89 7.81
N VAL A 541 15.21 -14.52 6.53
CA VAL A 541 16.25 -14.69 5.53
C VAL A 541 16.71 -13.34 5.02
N LYS A 542 17.99 -12.99 5.21
CA LYS A 542 18.59 -11.81 4.59
C LYS A 542 18.85 -12.08 3.11
N THR A 543 17.87 -11.84 2.24
CA THR A 543 17.95 -12.13 0.80
C THR A 543 18.96 -11.25 0.05
N THR A 544 19.63 -10.32 0.76
CA THR A 544 20.77 -9.53 0.26
C THR A 544 22.14 -10.09 0.65
N THR A 545 22.23 -11.12 1.52
CA THR A 545 23.50 -11.88 1.67
C THR A 545 23.56 -13.01 0.64
N VAL A 546 24.76 -13.37 0.19
CA VAL A 546 24.96 -14.48 -0.77
C VAL A 546 24.30 -15.77 -0.27
N SER A 547 24.48 -16.11 1.01
CA SER A 547 23.88 -17.31 1.62
C SER A 547 22.35 -17.26 1.72
N GLY A 548 21.77 -16.09 2.03
CA GLY A 548 20.32 -15.91 2.09
C GLY A 548 19.66 -15.89 0.72
N PHE A 549 20.30 -15.26 -0.28
CA PHE A 549 19.89 -15.29 -1.67
C PHE A 549 19.94 -16.72 -2.22
N LEU A 550 21.09 -17.40 -2.10
CA LEU A 550 21.30 -18.77 -2.59
C LEU A 550 20.25 -19.73 -2.04
N ARG A 551 19.99 -19.70 -0.73
CA ARG A 551 18.96 -20.52 -0.06
C ARG A 551 17.57 -20.36 -0.67
N VAL A 552 17.16 -19.14 -1.01
CA VAL A 552 15.86 -18.89 -1.64
C VAL A 552 15.91 -19.26 -3.13
N TRP A 553 17.01 -18.92 -3.82
CA TRP A 553 17.19 -19.18 -5.24
C TRP A 553 17.21 -20.67 -5.59
N MET A 554 17.80 -21.53 -4.75
CA MET A 554 17.75 -22.99 -4.92
C MET A 554 16.32 -23.55 -4.94
N LEU A 555 15.34 -22.91 -4.28
CA LEU A 555 13.94 -23.32 -4.37
C LEU A 555 13.34 -23.05 -5.77
N THR A 556 13.90 -22.11 -6.53
CA THR A 556 13.45 -21.81 -7.90
C THR A 556 13.82 -22.92 -8.89
N TRP A 557 14.89 -23.68 -8.61
CA TRP A 557 15.29 -24.86 -9.39
C TRP A 557 14.24 -25.98 -9.35
N LEU A 558 13.30 -25.95 -8.39
CA LEU A 558 12.22 -26.93 -8.28
C LEU A 558 11.03 -26.63 -9.24
N ARG A 559 11.12 -25.58 -10.08
CA ARG A 559 10.13 -25.24 -11.14
C ARG A 559 9.74 -26.45 -12.03
N PRO A 560 10.64 -27.34 -12.48
CA PRO A 560 10.26 -28.51 -13.29
C PRO A 560 9.46 -29.56 -12.51
N LEU A 561 9.54 -29.57 -11.18
CA LEU A 561 8.77 -30.49 -10.33
C LEU A 561 7.34 -29.99 -10.09
N ARG A 562 7.05 -28.70 -10.30
CA ARG A 562 5.72 -28.12 -10.05
C ARG A 562 4.60 -28.90 -10.73
N PRO A 563 4.63 -29.22 -12.05
CA PRO A 563 3.49 -29.90 -12.70
C PRO A 563 3.15 -31.29 -12.12
N ILE A 564 4.10 -31.94 -11.44
CA ILE A 564 3.93 -33.25 -10.80
C ILE A 564 3.78 -33.18 -9.27
N SER A 565 3.74 -31.98 -8.69
CA SER A 565 3.77 -31.79 -7.23
C SER A 565 2.44 -32.15 -6.56
N TYR A 566 2.47 -32.40 -5.24
CA TYR A 566 1.25 -32.66 -4.46
C TYR A 566 0.24 -31.51 -4.61
N ARG A 567 0.69 -30.27 -4.39
CA ARG A 567 -0.15 -29.08 -4.47
C ARG A 567 -0.66 -28.82 -5.89
N ALA A 568 0.15 -29.05 -6.93
CA ALA A 568 -0.32 -28.87 -8.30
C ALA A 568 -1.48 -29.81 -8.64
N ARG A 569 -1.40 -31.09 -8.26
CA ARG A 569 -2.50 -32.04 -8.46
C ARG A 569 -3.76 -31.63 -7.71
N GLU A 570 -3.61 -31.19 -6.46
CA GLU A 570 -4.69 -30.67 -5.61
C GLU A 570 -5.39 -29.43 -6.20
N GLU A 571 -4.61 -28.44 -6.66
CA GLU A 571 -5.13 -27.18 -7.21
C GLU A 571 -5.83 -27.43 -8.56
N HIS A 572 -5.22 -28.23 -9.45
CA HIS A 572 -5.87 -28.60 -10.72
C HIS A 572 -7.14 -29.41 -10.48
N ALA A 573 -7.17 -30.36 -9.54
CA ALA A 573 -8.39 -31.11 -9.22
C ALA A 573 -9.51 -30.23 -8.62
N ARG A 574 -9.20 -29.04 -8.06
CA ARG A 574 -10.22 -28.04 -7.67
C ARG A 574 -10.66 -27.20 -8.87
N ILE A 575 -9.73 -26.78 -9.73
CA ILE A 575 -10.02 -26.09 -10.99
C ILE A 575 -10.90 -26.96 -11.90
N ASP A 576 -10.65 -28.26 -11.97
CA ASP A 576 -11.41 -29.20 -12.80
C ASP A 576 -12.86 -29.31 -12.30
N ARG A 577 -13.08 -29.44 -10.98
CA ARG A 577 -14.42 -29.40 -10.37
C ARG A 577 -15.12 -28.06 -10.62
N TRP A 578 -14.41 -26.95 -10.48
CA TRP A 578 -14.93 -25.61 -10.73
C TRP A 578 -15.39 -25.43 -12.18
N LEU A 579 -14.53 -25.72 -13.16
CA LEU A 579 -14.87 -25.63 -14.58
C LEU A 579 -16.04 -26.55 -14.92
N SER A 580 -16.08 -27.78 -14.38
CA SER A 580 -17.19 -28.72 -14.59
C SER A 580 -18.52 -28.19 -14.06
N ALA A 581 -18.50 -27.53 -12.89
CA ALA A 581 -19.67 -26.87 -12.32
C ALA A 581 -20.12 -25.65 -13.14
N VAL A 582 -19.18 -24.81 -13.61
CA VAL A 582 -19.50 -23.68 -14.50
C VAL A 582 -20.13 -24.16 -15.80
N THR A 583 -19.57 -25.21 -16.44
CA THR A 583 -20.15 -25.81 -17.65
C THR A 583 -21.56 -26.34 -17.40
N ARG A 584 -21.79 -27.04 -16.28
CA ARG A 584 -23.13 -27.57 -15.94
C ARG A 584 -24.13 -26.45 -15.65
N CYS A 585 -23.72 -25.37 -14.97
CA CYS A 585 -24.57 -24.20 -14.81
C CYS A 585 -24.87 -23.51 -16.16
N ALA A 586 -23.92 -23.46 -17.09
CA ALA A 586 -24.16 -22.88 -18.42
C ALA A 586 -25.19 -23.66 -19.26
N THR A 587 -25.41 -24.95 -18.98
CA THR A 587 -26.53 -25.73 -19.57
C THR A 587 -27.90 -25.47 -18.93
N TRP A 588 -27.95 -24.64 -17.88
CA TRP A 588 -29.18 -24.31 -17.13
C TRP A 588 -29.51 -22.82 -17.19
N ASP A 589 -28.56 -21.96 -16.83
CA ASP A 589 -28.67 -20.51 -16.83
C ASP A 589 -27.26 -19.86 -16.88
N ASN A 590 -27.05 -18.98 -17.86
CA ASN A 590 -25.79 -18.26 -18.01
C ASN A 590 -25.52 -17.29 -16.84
N ALA A 591 -26.54 -16.70 -16.22
CA ALA A 591 -26.32 -15.80 -15.09
C ALA A 591 -25.84 -16.57 -13.84
N LEU A 592 -26.35 -17.78 -13.60
CA LEU A 592 -25.84 -18.72 -12.60
C LEU A 592 -24.41 -19.17 -12.94
N ALA A 593 -24.12 -19.50 -14.20
CA ALA A 593 -22.77 -19.85 -14.64
C ALA A 593 -21.77 -18.72 -14.38
N CYS A 594 -22.16 -17.46 -14.61
CA CYS A 594 -21.36 -16.28 -14.30
C CYS A 594 -21.09 -16.13 -12.79
N GLU A 595 -22.06 -16.38 -11.91
CA GLU A 595 -21.84 -16.37 -10.46
C GLU A 595 -20.96 -17.52 -9.95
N VAL A 596 -21.14 -18.74 -10.48
CA VAL A 596 -20.25 -19.88 -10.18
C VAL A 596 -18.84 -19.63 -10.74
N GLY A 597 -18.72 -18.97 -11.89
CA GLY A 597 -17.45 -18.47 -12.43
C GLY A 597 -16.77 -17.45 -11.50
N ARG A 598 -17.56 -16.56 -10.87
CA ARG A 598 -17.07 -15.58 -9.89
C ARG A 598 -16.70 -16.21 -8.55
N ALA A 599 -17.15 -17.42 -8.20
CA ALA A 599 -16.79 -18.11 -6.96
C ALA A 599 -15.28 -18.30 -6.79
N ALA A 600 -14.52 -18.47 -7.90
CA ALA A 600 -13.06 -18.56 -7.89
C ALA A 600 -12.35 -17.33 -7.26
N GLN A 601 -13.03 -16.17 -7.12
CA GLN A 601 -12.54 -14.98 -6.39
C GLN A 601 -12.25 -15.24 -4.91
N LEU A 602 -12.81 -16.32 -4.35
CA LEU A 602 -12.52 -16.75 -2.99
C LEU A 602 -11.13 -17.40 -2.88
N VAL A 603 -10.62 -18.10 -3.90
CA VAL A 603 -9.48 -19.04 -3.77
C VAL A 603 -8.11 -18.33 -3.79
N LYS A 604 -7.83 -17.56 -2.73
CA LYS A 604 -6.64 -16.71 -2.58
C LYS A 604 -5.94 -16.85 -1.23
N GLY A 605 -4.82 -16.14 -1.07
CA GLY A 605 -3.94 -16.24 0.10
C GLY A 605 -3.05 -17.48 0.09
N TYR A 606 -2.30 -17.63 1.17
CA TYR A 606 -1.34 -18.70 1.46
C TYR A 606 -1.62 -19.32 2.84
N GLY A 607 -0.96 -20.44 3.18
CA GLY A 607 -1.15 -21.19 4.43
C GLY A 607 -2.61 -21.31 4.92
N ASP A 608 -2.84 -20.93 6.19
CA ASP A 608 -4.18 -21.00 6.84
C ASP A 608 -5.25 -20.16 6.15
N VAL A 609 -4.89 -19.00 5.58
CA VAL A 609 -5.83 -18.18 4.82
C VAL A 609 -6.30 -18.95 3.58
N ARG A 610 -5.39 -19.63 2.87
CA ARG A 610 -5.77 -20.45 1.72
C ARG A 610 -6.66 -21.62 2.13
N ARG A 611 -6.38 -22.34 3.22
CA ARG A 611 -7.28 -23.38 3.76
C ARG A 611 -8.69 -22.84 4.00
N ARG A 612 -8.80 -21.75 4.76
CA ARG A 612 -10.09 -21.17 5.16
C ARG A 612 -10.90 -20.76 3.93
N MET A 613 -10.27 -20.02 3.02
CA MET A 613 -10.91 -19.53 1.80
C MET A 613 -11.27 -20.64 0.80
N VAL A 614 -10.43 -21.68 0.65
CA VAL A 614 -10.77 -22.87 -0.15
C VAL A 614 -11.93 -23.64 0.49
N GLY A 615 -11.95 -23.78 1.82
CA GLY A 615 -13.07 -24.38 2.54
C GLY A 615 -14.38 -23.58 2.42
N HIS A 616 -14.32 -22.27 2.18
CA HIS A 616 -15.49 -21.46 1.79
C HIS A 616 -15.87 -21.64 0.31
N PHE A 617 -14.90 -21.79 -0.59
CA PHE A 617 -15.15 -22.11 -1.99
C PHE A 617 -15.82 -23.48 -2.18
N ASP A 618 -15.29 -24.55 -1.58
CA ASP A 618 -15.86 -25.90 -1.71
C ASP A 618 -17.30 -25.94 -1.12
N ARG A 619 -17.56 -25.28 0.03
CA ARG A 619 -18.91 -25.14 0.62
C ARG A 619 -19.88 -24.32 -0.25
N LEU A 620 -19.41 -23.22 -0.85
CA LEU A 620 -20.19 -22.40 -1.78
C LEU A 620 -20.61 -23.22 -3.00
N LEU A 621 -19.65 -23.94 -3.59
CA LEU A 621 -19.87 -24.74 -4.78
C LEU A 621 -20.87 -25.87 -4.50
N GLU A 622 -20.73 -26.57 -3.37
CA GLU A 622 -21.67 -27.60 -2.95
C GLU A 622 -23.10 -27.07 -2.77
N ALA A 623 -23.28 -26.00 -2.00
CA ALA A 623 -24.61 -25.44 -1.71
C ALA A 623 -25.32 -24.92 -2.97
N VAL A 624 -24.60 -24.17 -3.82
CA VAL A 624 -25.16 -23.64 -5.08
C VAL A 624 -25.45 -24.77 -6.07
N MET A 625 -24.59 -25.80 -6.17
CA MET A 625 -24.84 -26.91 -7.08
C MET A 625 -26.01 -27.80 -6.64
N ARG A 626 -26.32 -27.93 -5.34
CA ARG A 626 -27.53 -28.64 -4.90
C ARG A 626 -28.80 -27.81 -5.13
N ALA A 627 -28.79 -26.53 -4.75
CA ALA A 627 -29.90 -25.62 -5.03
C ALA A 627 -30.22 -25.58 -6.54
N ALA A 628 -29.20 -25.53 -7.40
CA ALA A 628 -29.38 -25.51 -8.85
C ALA A 628 -29.91 -26.84 -9.41
N GLN A 629 -29.61 -27.97 -8.77
CA GLN A 629 -30.19 -29.27 -9.14
C GLN A 629 -31.68 -29.35 -8.75
N HIS A 630 -32.06 -28.77 -7.61
CA HIS A 630 -33.47 -28.65 -7.22
C HIS A 630 -34.23 -27.69 -8.13
N ASP A 631 -33.69 -26.49 -8.40
CA ASP A 631 -34.25 -25.52 -9.35
C ASP A 631 -34.45 -26.19 -10.74
N ALA A 632 -33.45 -26.90 -11.26
CA ALA A 632 -33.54 -27.59 -12.55
C ALA A 632 -34.59 -28.72 -12.56
N ALA A 633 -34.74 -29.48 -11.46
CA ALA A 633 -35.71 -30.57 -11.37
C ALA A 633 -37.17 -30.09 -11.21
N THR A 634 -37.37 -28.85 -10.71
CA THR A 634 -38.69 -28.26 -10.46
C THR A 634 -39.12 -27.23 -11.51
N GLY A 635 -38.27 -26.93 -12.50
CA GLY A 635 -38.52 -25.86 -13.49
C GLY A 635 -38.34 -24.44 -12.94
N GLY A 636 -37.61 -24.30 -11.83
CA GLY A 636 -37.32 -23.03 -11.17
C GLY A 636 -36.39 -22.13 -11.99
N LYS A 637 -36.55 -20.80 -11.84
CA LYS A 637 -35.79 -19.78 -12.60
C LYS A 637 -34.37 -19.52 -12.05
N PHE A 638 -33.78 -20.47 -11.31
CA PHE A 638 -32.44 -20.38 -10.71
C PHE A 638 -32.16 -19.16 -9.80
N GLU A 639 -33.18 -18.39 -9.41
CA GLU A 639 -33.02 -17.16 -8.63
C GLU A 639 -32.54 -17.42 -7.20
N THR A 640 -33.01 -18.52 -6.59
CA THR A 640 -32.51 -19.02 -5.30
C THR A 640 -31.02 -19.34 -5.38
N SER A 641 -30.62 -20.09 -6.41
CA SER A 641 -29.22 -20.47 -6.64
C SER A 641 -28.31 -19.28 -6.95
N ARG A 642 -28.75 -18.34 -7.79
CA ARG A 642 -28.03 -17.10 -8.12
C ARG A 642 -27.86 -16.19 -6.91
N SER A 643 -28.94 -15.94 -6.16
CA SER A 643 -28.91 -15.07 -4.98
C SER A 643 -28.10 -15.70 -3.84
N LEU A 644 -28.15 -17.02 -3.64
CA LEU A 644 -27.28 -17.76 -2.72
C LEU A 644 -25.80 -17.56 -3.10
N ALA A 645 -25.45 -17.77 -4.38
CA ALA A 645 -24.08 -17.62 -4.88
C ALA A 645 -23.54 -16.20 -4.64
N ALA A 646 -24.31 -15.19 -5.04
CA ALA A 646 -23.91 -13.78 -4.94
C ALA A 646 -23.82 -13.30 -3.47
N ARG A 647 -24.78 -13.67 -2.62
CA ARG A 647 -24.81 -13.28 -1.20
C ARG A 647 -23.70 -13.95 -0.40
N TYR A 648 -23.51 -15.26 -0.55
CA TYR A 648 -22.43 -15.99 0.14
C TYR A 648 -21.07 -15.44 -0.28
N ARG A 649 -20.84 -15.24 -1.58
CA ARG A 649 -19.62 -14.62 -2.11
C ARG A 649 -19.41 -13.24 -1.47
N THR A 650 -20.43 -12.38 -1.44
CA THR A 650 -20.34 -11.05 -0.82
C THR A 650 -19.98 -11.12 0.67
N LEU A 651 -20.62 -11.99 1.45
CA LEU A 651 -20.35 -12.18 2.89
C LEU A 651 -18.91 -12.67 3.15
N VAL A 652 -18.36 -13.58 2.36
CA VAL A 652 -16.96 -14.01 2.54
C VAL A 652 -15.97 -12.95 2.04
N LEU A 653 -16.31 -12.16 1.03
CA LEU A 653 -15.47 -11.06 0.54
C LEU A 653 -15.43 -9.85 1.50
N GLN A 654 -16.43 -9.69 2.38
CA GLN A 654 -16.46 -8.65 3.44
C GLN A 654 -15.39 -8.89 4.52
N GLY A 655 -15.25 -10.12 5.03
CA GLY A 655 -14.18 -10.50 5.94
C GLY A 655 -14.53 -11.60 6.95
N PRO A 656 -13.64 -11.89 7.93
CA PRO A 656 -13.81 -13.00 8.86
C PRO A 656 -15.06 -12.93 9.76
N GLU A 657 -15.57 -11.73 10.04
CA GLU A 657 -16.75 -11.52 10.89
C GLU A 657 -18.03 -12.01 10.21
N SER A 658 -18.12 -11.87 8.89
CA SER A 658 -19.25 -12.29 8.04
C SER A 658 -19.09 -13.70 7.45
N GLU A 659 -17.94 -14.35 7.59
CA GLU A 659 -17.72 -15.76 7.19
C GLU A 659 -18.66 -16.74 7.91
N ALA A 660 -19.04 -16.43 9.17
CA ALA A 660 -20.02 -17.22 9.92
C ALA A 660 -21.45 -17.10 9.34
N ALA A 661 -21.86 -15.88 8.97
CA ALA A 661 -23.13 -15.63 8.31
C ALA A 661 -23.19 -16.27 6.91
N ALA A 662 -22.09 -16.29 6.17
CA ALA A 662 -21.98 -17.04 4.93
C ALA A 662 -22.18 -18.55 5.17
N ALA A 663 -21.51 -19.12 6.17
CA ALA A 663 -21.66 -20.54 6.50
C ALA A 663 -23.11 -20.91 6.88
N ALA A 664 -23.80 -20.07 7.65
CA ALA A 664 -25.23 -20.25 7.95
C ALA A 664 -26.09 -20.21 6.67
N LEU A 665 -25.88 -19.23 5.80
CA LEU A 665 -26.62 -19.07 4.54
C LEU A 665 -26.48 -20.30 3.61
N ALA A 666 -25.30 -20.93 3.55
CA ALA A 666 -25.13 -22.17 2.79
C ALA A 666 -25.89 -23.35 3.42
N THR A 667 -25.88 -23.49 4.75
CA THR A 667 -26.66 -24.53 5.45
C THR A 667 -28.17 -24.32 5.27
N GLU A 668 -28.66 -23.07 5.29
CA GLU A 668 -30.05 -22.76 4.97
C GLU A 668 -30.42 -23.08 3.53
N GLY A 669 -29.54 -22.79 2.56
CA GLY A 669 -29.73 -23.16 1.16
C GLY A 669 -29.83 -24.68 0.99
N LEU A 670 -28.89 -25.41 1.59
CA LEU A 670 -28.83 -26.89 1.61
C LEU A 670 -30.01 -27.55 2.34
N ALA A 671 -30.73 -26.83 3.20
CA ALA A 671 -31.91 -27.33 3.92
C ALA A 671 -33.24 -27.02 3.19
N ARG A 672 -33.19 -26.25 2.09
CA ARG A 672 -34.35 -25.91 1.24
C ARG A 672 -34.29 -26.59 -0.14
N SER A 673 -33.21 -27.34 -0.43
CA SER A 673 -32.93 -28.04 -1.70
C SER A 673 -32.89 -29.55 -1.53
#